data_AF-A0A5M3MUK2-F1
#
_entry.id   AF-A0A5M3MUK2-F1
#
_cell.length_a   1.000
_cell.length_b   1.000
_cell.length_c   1.000
_cell.angle_alpha   90.00
_cell.angle_beta   90.00
_cell.angle_gamma   90.00
#
_symmetry.space_group_name_H-M   'P 1'
#
loop_
_entity.id
_entity.type
_entity.pdbx_description
1 polymer ?
#
loop_
_entity_poly.entity_id
_entity_poly.type
_entity_poly.pdbx_seq_one_letter_code
_entity_poly.pdbx_strand_id
1 'polypeptide(L)'
;MSALHRRKSTVFVDIPPSPLHKHHRSASINSSFKENAPSMANVTHKKRKSVGDMEALKSVKKFKVDMIEDDKLPNANEEFPRGFFYCHQCNRKRDISYGLRCTYIASKAKRCNTRYCKPCIRNRYGISADGILSAGVPSKSKGHVPDAGYIYKCPRCADECNCVRCRKAKGLQPTGNLTLMAKRAGVASASAMLKDNPKALGPQSGKSVVPKKQAQHRASLPSAFPSTILSSKSIASTIASTTSAPSGPTPVAEQTKPKPAKPRYKPKPYPHWRALHTRLPLASAEDRIHIREFALRFSTTTRDADGNERSVLKIPRATLDELECVAGKRGGTDAGKRGRGDAEDEPDEGALAPWVSEGCVKSLVLAMLSMLYDEAVEDEDEEEAGELDEAIKAIKSSSTTNSLQKIARALSSLDRSFGLPEPHPPPANSARLARSTRSAAAADARGEVEVVCTAQLVPVIAALISAAIPTDGVRAALEGGFEEAREVRERAKALGRAEKERYREEKEQEKASTDGPAPHSRLRGSKNAPKRAHEARLESYDHLSTLACASYEPRIAPLGRDSSGRVYWALTPGPAERESARELLDALHEDIVTVEGAGKTKAKKTKRQQPKKRSPPTENEREGLRRWCWGVVVWGERPPEAERAFRFKVPFSVGSDGEVEDADDSDSEDEDGPAQRWWGFAESQEIERLASYVLVKAGLHLEEGQSSIEKSFAVASAKANVAAQTQVNSKVNGKKEKIKTKGKGKDNNGDGIEQSNEVRVTSAEVRELVQRLDEYASLLRWRLKEPGEDGL
;
A
#
# COMPACT_ATOMS: atom_id res chain seq x y z
N MET A 1 34.24 23.50 60.55
CA MET A 1 33.12 24.45 60.51
C MET A 1 33.52 25.62 59.64
N SER A 2 32.90 25.76 58.46
CA SER A 2 32.71 27.04 57.75
C SER A 2 32.00 26.76 56.42
N ALA A 3 30.77 27.27 56.31
CA ALA A 3 29.92 27.18 55.15
C ALA A 3 30.27 28.30 54.15
N LEU A 4 30.58 27.93 52.90
CA LEU A 4 30.72 28.89 51.80
C LEU A 4 29.47 28.84 50.92
N HIS A 5 28.71 29.92 50.98
CA HIS A 5 27.50 30.17 50.20
C HIS A 5 27.85 30.40 48.72
N ARG A 6 27.29 29.57 47.84
CA ARG A 6 27.37 29.72 46.38
C ARG A 6 26.33 30.75 45.92
N ARG A 7 26.78 31.95 45.56
CA ARG A 7 25.93 33.01 44.95
C ARG A 7 25.52 32.57 43.54
N LYS A 8 24.21 32.61 43.26
CA LYS A 8 23.65 32.43 41.91
C LYS A 8 23.68 33.78 41.20
N SER A 9 24.39 33.88 40.08
CA SER A 9 24.30 35.02 39.16
C SER A 9 23.06 34.85 38.28
N THR A 10 22.07 35.70 38.47
CA THR A 10 20.94 35.86 37.54
C THR A 10 21.37 36.78 36.41
N VAL A 11 21.47 36.24 35.20
CA VAL A 11 21.63 37.02 33.96
C VAL A 11 20.23 37.48 33.53
N PHE A 12 20.01 38.80 33.52
CA PHE A 12 18.82 39.40 32.91
C PHE A 12 19.06 39.48 31.40
N VAL A 13 18.19 38.86 30.61
CA VAL A 13 18.12 39.06 29.16
C VAL A 13 16.85 39.85 28.89
N ASP A 14 17.00 41.09 28.43
CA ASP A 14 15.89 41.92 27.96
C ASP A 14 15.37 41.34 26.64
N ILE A 15 14.15 40.80 26.67
CA ILE A 15 13.43 40.32 25.50
C ILE A 15 12.60 41.48 24.95
N PRO A 16 12.85 41.98 23.73
CA PRO A 16 12.02 43.01 23.13
C PRO A 16 10.59 42.48 22.86
N PRO A 17 9.54 43.31 23.01
CA PRO A 17 8.17 42.85 22.88
C PRO A 17 7.83 42.45 21.43
N SER A 18 7.37 41.20 21.28
CA SER A 18 6.91 40.62 20.02
C SER A 18 5.74 41.41 19.39
N PRO A 19 5.77 41.74 18.09
CA PRO A 19 4.75 42.57 17.46
C PRO A 19 3.67 41.72 16.78
N LEU A 20 2.82 40.99 17.52
CA LEU A 20 1.73 40.22 16.89
C LEU A 20 0.49 40.03 17.79
N HIS A 21 -0.26 41.10 18.01
CA HIS A 21 -1.69 41.00 18.30
C HIS A 21 -2.46 42.06 17.50
N LYS A 22 -2.94 41.69 16.30
CA LYS A 22 -4.01 42.41 15.61
C LYS A 22 -5.33 41.70 15.88
N HIS A 23 -6.19 42.38 16.62
CA HIS A 23 -7.59 42.05 16.81
C HIS A 23 -8.34 42.08 15.47
N HIS A 24 -8.94 40.96 15.07
CA HIS A 24 -9.99 40.97 14.05
C HIS A 24 -11.30 41.47 14.67
N ARG A 25 -11.62 42.74 14.44
CA ARG A 25 -12.97 43.27 14.55
C ARG A 25 -13.72 42.99 13.26
N SER A 26 -14.84 42.27 13.37
CA SER A 26 -15.84 42.08 12.34
C SER A 26 -16.64 43.37 12.12
N ALA A 27 -16.61 43.91 10.89
CA ALA A 27 -17.57 44.88 10.42
C ALA A 27 -18.01 44.50 8.99
N SER A 28 -19.31 44.26 8.87
CA SER A 28 -20.05 44.02 7.64
C SER A 28 -20.33 45.35 6.96
N ILE A 29 -19.88 45.53 5.71
CA ILE A 29 -20.34 46.62 4.84
C ILE A 29 -20.59 46.04 3.44
N ASN A 30 -21.84 46.17 3.00
CA ASN A 30 -22.30 46.00 1.62
C ASN A 30 -21.73 47.13 0.76
N SER A 31 -21.17 46.81 -0.40
CA SER A 31 -21.12 47.76 -1.52
C SER A 31 -21.19 47.03 -2.87
N SER A 32 -22.33 47.22 -3.51
CA SER A 32 -22.56 47.08 -4.94
C SER A 32 -21.71 48.10 -5.69
N PHE A 33 -21.04 47.76 -6.81
CA PHE A 33 -20.87 48.67 -7.95
C PHE A 33 -20.31 47.96 -9.21
N LYS A 34 -21.15 47.96 -10.25
CA LYS A 34 -20.93 48.14 -11.70
C LYS A 34 -19.76 47.43 -12.42
N GLU A 35 -20.14 46.49 -13.28
CA GLU A 35 -19.38 46.06 -14.46
C GLU A 35 -19.63 47.01 -15.64
N ASN A 36 -18.54 47.34 -16.35
CA ASN A 36 -18.51 48.03 -17.63
C ASN A 36 -18.67 47.02 -18.77
N ALA A 37 -19.59 47.28 -19.70
CA ALA A 37 -19.68 46.62 -20.99
C ALA A 37 -19.97 47.67 -22.09
N PRO A 38 -19.35 47.58 -23.29
CA PRO A 38 -19.76 48.37 -24.43
C PRO A 38 -20.70 47.60 -25.38
N SER A 39 -21.91 48.15 -25.53
CA SER A 39 -22.70 48.42 -26.76
C SER A 39 -22.38 47.60 -28.04
N MET A 40 -23.26 46.68 -28.45
CA MET A 40 -24.34 46.77 -29.47
C MET A 40 -23.91 46.77 -30.95
N ALA A 41 -24.41 45.77 -31.69
CA ALA A 41 -24.96 45.97 -33.03
C ALA A 41 -26.09 44.95 -33.29
N ASN A 42 -27.27 45.49 -33.61
CA ASN A 42 -28.51 44.82 -33.98
C ASN A 42 -28.42 44.20 -35.39
N VAL A 43 -29.01 43.02 -35.59
CA VAL A 43 -29.72 42.69 -36.83
C VAL A 43 -30.99 41.91 -36.50
N THR A 44 -32.12 42.54 -36.79
CA THR A 44 -33.48 42.01 -36.85
C THR A 44 -33.62 40.98 -37.97
N HIS A 45 -34.49 39.96 -37.85
CA HIS A 45 -35.45 39.60 -38.91
C HIS A 45 -36.60 38.73 -38.38
N LYS A 46 -37.73 38.88 -39.08
CA LYS A 46 -39.12 38.57 -38.74
C LYS A 46 -39.49 37.10 -38.97
N LYS A 47 -40.28 36.57 -38.02
CA LYS A 47 -41.65 36.03 -38.18
C LYS A 47 -42.00 35.35 -39.53
N ARG A 48 -42.32 34.05 -39.47
CA ARG A 48 -43.40 33.46 -40.29
C ARG A 48 -44.17 32.41 -39.50
N LYS A 49 -45.49 32.51 -39.65
CA LYS A 49 -46.57 31.80 -38.97
C LYS A 49 -47.22 30.89 -40.01
N SER A 50 -47.53 29.65 -39.68
CA SER A 50 -48.59 28.88 -40.35
C SER A 50 -49.26 27.96 -39.33
N VAL A 51 -50.58 28.11 -39.26
CA VAL A 51 -51.54 27.33 -38.48
C VAL A 51 -52.30 26.46 -39.47
N GLY A 52 -52.65 25.23 -39.10
CA GLY A 52 -53.56 24.36 -39.84
C GLY A 52 -54.01 23.20 -38.96
N ASP A 53 -55.32 23.10 -38.78
CA ASP A 53 -56.11 22.36 -37.78
C ASP A 53 -56.49 20.93 -38.22
N MET A 54 -56.85 20.08 -37.23
CA MET A 54 -57.87 18.99 -37.18
C MET A 54 -58.06 17.99 -38.36
N GLU A 55 -58.46 16.70 -38.23
CA GLU A 55 -59.06 15.87 -37.19
C GLU A 55 -59.00 14.37 -37.62
N ALA A 56 -59.21 13.48 -36.62
CA ALA A 56 -59.58 12.06 -36.59
C ALA A 56 -59.73 11.18 -37.87
N LEU A 57 -59.20 9.94 -37.82
CA LEU A 57 -60.01 8.70 -37.68
C LEU A 57 -59.17 7.40 -37.53
N LYS A 58 -59.84 6.44 -36.89
CA LYS A 58 -59.46 5.10 -36.38
C LYS A 58 -58.80 4.14 -37.38
N SER A 59 -57.89 3.28 -36.90
CA SER A 59 -58.00 1.83 -37.15
C SER A 59 -57.22 1.00 -36.13
N VAL A 60 -57.84 -0.11 -35.73
CA VAL A 60 -57.33 -1.18 -34.87
C VAL A 60 -56.41 -2.07 -35.70
N LYS A 61 -55.19 -2.37 -35.20
CA LYS A 61 -54.37 -3.45 -35.77
C LYS A 61 -53.64 -4.25 -34.68
N LYS A 62 -53.72 -5.57 -34.86
CA LYS A 62 -53.27 -6.65 -34.00
C LYS A 62 -51.81 -6.52 -33.54
N PHE A 63 -51.58 -6.99 -32.32
CA PHE A 63 -50.28 -7.35 -31.75
C PHE A 63 -49.44 -8.17 -32.73
N LYS A 64 -48.25 -7.65 -33.04
CA LYS A 64 -47.10 -8.40 -33.51
C LYS A 64 -45.96 -8.05 -32.56
N VAL A 65 -45.39 -9.07 -31.93
CA VAL A 65 -44.18 -8.95 -31.12
C VAL A 65 -43.02 -8.82 -32.11
N ASP A 66 -42.75 -7.60 -32.54
CA ASP A 66 -41.48 -7.25 -33.16
C ASP A 66 -40.52 -6.87 -32.03
N MET A 67 -39.29 -7.39 -32.12
CA MET A 67 -38.22 -7.10 -31.16
C MET A 67 -38.01 -5.59 -31.07
N ILE A 68 -38.11 -5.06 -29.85
CA ILE A 68 -37.90 -3.64 -29.57
C ILE A 68 -36.43 -3.31 -29.90
N GLU A 69 -36.22 -2.58 -30.99
CA GLU A 69 -34.97 -1.86 -31.25
C GLU A 69 -34.69 -0.93 -30.05
N ASP A 70 -33.43 -0.89 -29.62
CA ASP A 70 -32.92 -0.10 -28.49
C ASP A 70 -33.20 1.40 -28.68
N ASP A 71 -34.39 1.85 -28.28
CA ASP A 71 -34.67 3.25 -28.01
C ASP A 71 -33.67 3.73 -26.94
N LYS A 72 -32.69 4.53 -27.37
CA LYS A 72 -31.67 5.14 -26.50
C LYS A 72 -32.33 5.75 -25.27
N LEU A 73 -32.23 5.06 -24.14
CA LEU A 73 -32.84 5.49 -22.89
C LEU A 73 -32.35 6.91 -22.55
N PRO A 74 -33.22 7.80 -22.03
CA PRO A 74 -32.81 9.15 -21.66
C PRO A 74 -31.68 9.08 -20.63
N ASN A 75 -30.54 9.69 -20.97
CA ASN A 75 -29.26 9.67 -20.24
C ASN A 75 -28.37 8.42 -20.43
N ALA A 76 -28.52 7.65 -21.52
CA ALA A 76 -27.51 6.67 -21.94
C ALA A 76 -26.20 7.36 -22.36
N ASN A 77 -25.07 6.79 -21.95
CA ASN A 77 -23.73 7.12 -22.43
C ASN A 77 -22.90 5.83 -22.43
N GLU A 78 -21.71 5.82 -23.02
CA GLU A 78 -20.88 4.60 -23.13
C GLU A 78 -20.57 3.97 -21.76
N GLU A 79 -20.31 4.78 -20.74
CA GLU A 79 -20.09 4.30 -19.36
C GLU A 79 -21.34 3.62 -18.75
N PHE A 80 -22.53 4.02 -19.19
CA PHE A 80 -23.80 3.49 -18.71
C PHE A 80 -24.73 3.26 -19.92
N PRO A 81 -24.54 2.15 -20.66
CA PRO A 81 -25.25 1.89 -21.91
C PRO A 81 -26.77 1.90 -21.73
N ARG A 82 -27.23 1.50 -20.54
CA ARG A 82 -28.65 1.47 -20.15
C ARG A 82 -29.13 2.76 -19.49
N GLY A 83 -28.32 3.81 -19.51
CA GLY A 83 -28.58 5.08 -18.82
C GLY A 83 -28.04 5.14 -17.40
N PHE A 84 -27.90 6.36 -16.88
CA PHE A 84 -27.47 6.60 -15.50
C PHE A 84 -28.52 7.35 -14.66
N PHE A 85 -28.32 7.33 -13.34
CA PHE A 85 -29.04 8.19 -12.41
C PHE A 85 -28.17 8.70 -11.27
N TYR A 86 -28.59 9.80 -10.64
CA TYR A 86 -27.98 10.28 -9.40
C TYR A 86 -28.70 9.71 -8.19
N CYS A 87 -27.96 9.00 -7.34
CA CYS A 87 -28.52 8.49 -6.09
C CYS A 87 -28.95 9.63 -5.17
N HIS A 88 -30.19 9.59 -4.69
CA HIS A 88 -30.75 10.62 -3.80
C HIS A 88 -29.97 10.80 -2.49
N GLN A 89 -29.28 9.75 -2.02
CA GLN A 89 -28.59 9.76 -0.74
C GLN A 89 -27.16 10.27 -0.84
N CYS A 90 -26.35 9.73 -1.76
CA CYS A 90 -24.93 10.07 -1.88
C CYS A 90 -24.64 11.06 -3.02
N ASN A 91 -25.65 11.41 -3.84
CA ASN A 91 -25.56 12.25 -5.03
C ASN A 91 -24.49 11.79 -6.05
N ARG A 92 -24.05 10.53 -6.00
CA ARG A 92 -23.14 9.95 -7.00
C ARG A 92 -23.93 9.41 -8.19
N LYS A 93 -23.36 9.57 -9.39
CA LYS A 93 -23.84 8.96 -10.64
C LYS A 93 -23.69 7.43 -10.56
N ARG A 94 -24.70 6.69 -11.02
CA ARG A 94 -24.78 5.23 -10.99
C ARG A 94 -25.52 4.69 -12.22
N ASP A 95 -25.16 3.50 -12.65
CA ASP A 95 -25.92 2.75 -13.65
C ASP A 95 -27.35 2.48 -13.17
N ILE A 96 -28.32 2.54 -14.08
CA ILE A 96 -29.73 2.24 -13.78
C ILE A 96 -29.93 0.84 -13.19
N SER A 97 -29.16 -0.16 -13.63
CA SER A 97 -29.16 -1.53 -13.08
C SER A 97 -28.67 -1.60 -11.62
N TYR A 98 -27.83 -0.65 -11.21
CA TYR A 98 -27.23 -0.59 -9.87
C TYR A 98 -28.10 0.18 -8.86
N GLY A 99 -29.36 0.44 -9.18
CA GLY A 99 -30.26 1.21 -8.34
C GLY A 99 -31.71 0.78 -8.37
N LEU A 100 -32.44 1.27 -7.37
CA LEU A 100 -33.86 1.00 -7.19
C LEU A 100 -34.64 2.31 -7.33
N ARG A 101 -35.66 2.33 -8.19
CA ARG A 101 -36.54 3.49 -8.40
C ARG A 101 -37.85 3.29 -7.64
N CYS A 102 -38.28 4.29 -6.88
CA CYS A 102 -39.55 4.24 -6.17
C CYS A 102 -40.72 3.92 -7.14
N THR A 103 -41.59 2.97 -6.79
CA THR A 103 -42.79 2.64 -7.60
C THR A 103 -44.06 3.26 -7.03
N TYR A 104 -43.97 3.94 -5.86
CA TYR A 104 -45.11 4.62 -5.25
C TYR A 104 -45.60 5.80 -6.11
N ILE A 105 -46.92 5.84 -6.33
CA ILE A 105 -47.63 6.92 -7.01
C ILE A 105 -48.14 7.86 -5.92
N ALA A 106 -47.59 9.09 -5.87
CA ALA A 106 -48.03 10.08 -4.90
C ALA A 106 -49.41 10.65 -5.29
N SER A 107 -50.08 11.33 -4.35
CA SER A 107 -51.44 11.88 -4.45
C SER A 107 -51.74 12.78 -5.67
N LYS A 108 -50.73 13.18 -6.46
CA LYS A 108 -50.87 13.90 -7.73
C LYS A 108 -50.83 12.99 -8.97
N ALA A 109 -51.14 11.69 -8.82
CA ALA A 109 -51.09 10.67 -9.87
C ALA A 109 -49.73 10.49 -10.58
N LYS A 110 -48.62 11.06 -10.05
CA LYS A 110 -47.27 10.92 -10.62
C LYS A 110 -46.41 9.98 -9.79
N ARG A 111 -45.66 9.10 -10.46
CA ARG A 111 -44.64 8.23 -9.86
C ARG A 111 -43.55 9.06 -9.20
N CYS A 112 -43.12 8.66 -8.00
CA CYS A 112 -41.97 9.28 -7.36
C CYS A 112 -40.67 9.09 -8.20
N ASN A 113 -39.95 10.17 -8.48
CA ASN A 113 -38.72 10.13 -9.29
C ASN A 113 -37.44 9.82 -8.48
N THR A 114 -37.57 9.46 -7.21
CA THR A 114 -36.40 9.23 -6.34
C THR A 114 -35.79 7.86 -6.61
N ARG A 115 -34.46 7.81 -6.75
CA ARG A 115 -33.67 6.60 -6.98
C ARG A 115 -32.55 6.46 -5.94
N TYR A 116 -32.26 5.22 -5.52
CA TYR A 116 -31.21 4.90 -4.56
C TYR A 116 -30.27 3.83 -5.13
N CYS A 117 -28.97 3.94 -4.88
CA CYS A 117 -28.02 2.88 -5.23
C CYS A 117 -28.08 1.74 -4.20
N LYS A 118 -27.74 0.51 -4.61
CA LYS A 118 -27.77 -0.68 -3.74
C LYS A 118 -27.03 -0.49 -2.40
N PRO A 119 -25.82 0.12 -2.34
CA PRO A 119 -25.13 0.34 -1.06
C PRO A 119 -25.85 1.32 -0.13
N CYS A 120 -26.45 2.40 -0.66
CA CYS A 120 -27.14 3.37 0.18
C CYS A 120 -28.43 2.79 0.77
N ILE A 121 -29.18 2.02 0.00
CA ILE A 121 -30.43 1.44 0.48
C ILE A 121 -30.17 0.33 1.53
N ARG A 122 -29.14 -0.51 1.31
CA ARG A 122 -28.68 -1.52 2.28
C ARG A 122 -28.11 -0.89 3.55
N ASN A 123 -27.06 -0.08 3.43
CA ASN A 123 -26.31 0.38 4.61
C ASN A 123 -27.04 1.46 5.42
N ARG A 124 -27.90 2.27 4.79
CA ARG A 124 -28.63 3.32 5.51
C ARG A 124 -30.01 2.91 5.97
N TYR A 125 -30.68 2.02 5.26
CA TYR A 125 -32.08 1.68 5.57
C TYR A 125 -32.29 0.19 5.88
N GLY A 126 -31.28 -0.66 5.69
CA GLY A 126 -31.37 -2.10 5.97
C GLY A 126 -32.20 -2.85 4.94
N ILE A 127 -32.46 -2.25 3.77
CA ILE A 127 -33.33 -2.78 2.74
C ILE A 127 -32.47 -3.38 1.63
N SER A 128 -32.71 -4.66 1.30
CA SER A 128 -32.05 -5.35 0.19
C SER A 128 -32.71 -4.96 -1.14
N ALA A 129 -31.93 -4.40 -2.07
CA ALA A 129 -32.43 -4.03 -3.39
C ALA A 129 -32.80 -5.27 -4.22
N ASP A 130 -31.95 -6.29 -4.19
CA ASP A 130 -32.15 -7.53 -4.94
C ASP A 130 -33.35 -8.31 -4.40
N GLY A 131 -33.53 -8.35 -3.08
CA GLY A 131 -34.71 -8.97 -2.48
C GLY A 131 -36.04 -8.32 -2.90
N ILE A 132 -36.05 -7.01 -3.16
CA ILE A 132 -37.25 -6.33 -3.68
C ILE A 132 -37.50 -6.67 -5.14
N LEU A 133 -36.44 -6.74 -5.95
CA LEU A 133 -36.55 -7.08 -7.37
C LEU A 133 -37.04 -8.53 -7.54
N SER A 134 -36.53 -9.47 -6.74
CA SER A 134 -36.90 -10.88 -6.78
C SER A 134 -38.31 -11.15 -6.23
N ALA A 135 -38.86 -10.30 -5.36
CA ALA A 135 -40.19 -10.51 -4.78
C ALA A 135 -41.34 -10.31 -5.78
N GLY A 136 -41.10 -9.66 -6.92
CA GLY A 136 -42.10 -9.43 -7.96
C GLY A 136 -43.26 -8.51 -7.55
N VAL A 137 -44.35 -8.56 -8.31
CA VAL A 137 -45.58 -7.77 -8.07
C VAL A 137 -46.71 -8.69 -7.58
N PRO A 138 -47.13 -8.62 -6.30
CA PRO A 138 -48.37 -9.26 -5.86
C PRO A 138 -49.59 -8.68 -6.59
N SER A 139 -50.55 -9.53 -6.95
CA SER A 139 -51.66 -9.25 -7.88
C SER A 139 -52.60 -8.08 -7.53
N LYS A 140 -52.45 -7.42 -6.37
CA LYS A 140 -53.34 -6.32 -5.91
C LYS A 140 -52.63 -5.22 -5.12
N SER A 141 -51.58 -4.60 -5.68
CA SER A 141 -50.92 -3.46 -5.01
C SER A 141 -51.54 -2.11 -5.34
N LYS A 142 -52.37 -1.57 -4.44
CA LYS A 142 -52.89 -0.20 -4.54
C LYS A 142 -51.76 0.82 -4.34
N GLY A 143 -51.68 1.84 -5.19
CA GLY A 143 -50.76 2.97 -5.04
C GLY A 143 -49.34 2.79 -5.59
N HIS A 144 -49.10 1.74 -6.38
CA HIS A 144 -47.83 1.48 -7.06
C HIS A 144 -48.02 1.40 -8.58
N VAL A 145 -46.96 1.65 -9.34
CA VAL A 145 -46.97 1.51 -10.80
C VAL A 145 -47.08 0.02 -11.18
N PRO A 146 -48.10 -0.41 -11.95
CA PRO A 146 -48.35 -1.82 -12.24
C PRO A 146 -47.23 -2.47 -13.07
N ASP A 147 -46.62 -1.74 -14.00
CA ASP A 147 -45.68 -2.30 -14.98
C ASP A 147 -44.21 -2.24 -14.53
N ALA A 148 -43.94 -1.93 -13.26
CA ALA A 148 -42.56 -1.74 -12.80
C ALA A 148 -41.80 -3.03 -12.47
N GLY A 149 -42.49 -4.18 -12.43
CA GLY A 149 -41.91 -5.49 -12.10
C GLY A 149 -41.64 -5.73 -10.60
N TYR A 150 -41.77 -4.71 -9.74
CA TYR A 150 -41.60 -4.82 -8.29
C TYR A 150 -42.36 -3.75 -7.53
N ILE A 151 -42.55 -3.95 -6.23
CA ILE A 151 -43.16 -2.97 -5.32
C ILE A 151 -42.12 -2.37 -4.39
N TYR A 152 -41.94 -1.05 -4.46
CA TYR A 152 -41.01 -0.34 -3.62
C TYR A 152 -41.50 1.06 -3.27
N LYS A 153 -41.69 1.31 -1.97
CA LYS A 153 -41.91 2.64 -1.41
C LYS A 153 -40.59 3.14 -0.83
N CYS A 154 -39.99 4.14 -1.47
CA CYS A 154 -38.68 4.62 -1.05
C CYS A 154 -38.73 5.34 0.31
N PRO A 155 -37.60 5.45 1.03
CA PRO A 155 -37.51 6.13 2.34
C PRO A 155 -38.05 7.56 2.34
N ARG A 156 -38.00 8.27 1.21
CA ARG A 156 -38.59 9.62 1.09
C ARG A 156 -40.11 9.59 1.11
N CYS A 157 -40.73 8.61 0.45
CA CYS A 157 -42.18 8.44 0.43
C CYS A 157 -42.71 7.77 1.71
N ALA A 158 -41.86 7.02 2.42
CA ALA A 158 -42.13 6.47 3.74
C ALA A 158 -41.77 7.43 4.88
N ASP A 159 -41.37 8.66 4.57
CA ASP A 159 -41.02 9.71 5.51
C ASP A 159 -39.85 9.42 6.49
N GLU A 160 -39.04 8.41 6.22
CA GLU A 160 -37.86 8.02 7.01
C GLU A 160 -36.50 8.37 6.36
N CYS A 161 -36.51 9.12 5.24
CA CYS A 161 -35.27 9.50 4.53
C CYS A 161 -34.31 10.30 5.43
N ASN A 162 -33.08 9.81 5.58
CA ASN A 162 -32.04 10.44 6.41
C ASN A 162 -31.03 11.29 5.62
N CYS A 163 -31.30 11.59 4.34
CA CYS A 163 -30.45 12.48 3.55
C CYS A 163 -30.52 13.92 4.06
N VAL A 164 -29.44 14.69 3.85
CA VAL A 164 -29.32 16.07 4.35
C VAL A 164 -30.46 16.95 3.84
N ARG A 165 -30.83 16.81 2.55
CA ARG A 165 -31.89 17.61 1.92
C ARG A 165 -33.27 17.33 2.52
N CYS A 166 -33.63 16.05 2.69
CA CYS A 166 -34.92 15.65 3.26
C CYS A 166 -35.04 16.00 4.75
N ARG A 167 -33.97 15.82 5.53
CA ARG A 167 -33.98 16.20 6.95
C ARG A 167 -34.11 17.71 7.15
N LYS A 168 -33.35 18.51 6.38
CA LYS A 168 -33.46 19.97 6.40
C LYS A 168 -34.87 20.44 6.02
N ALA A 169 -35.49 19.82 5.01
CA ALA A 169 -36.87 20.12 4.62
C ALA A 169 -37.90 19.80 5.72
N LYS A 170 -37.59 18.87 6.62
CA LYS A 170 -38.41 18.52 7.79
C LYS A 170 -38.04 19.30 9.07
N GLY A 171 -37.10 20.24 9.00
CA GLY A 171 -36.61 20.97 10.18
C GLY A 171 -35.72 20.14 11.12
N LEU A 172 -35.23 18.98 10.66
CA LEU A 172 -34.36 18.09 11.46
C LEU A 172 -32.87 18.35 11.16
N GLN A 173 -32.02 18.23 12.18
CA GLN A 173 -30.58 18.36 11.99
C GLN A 173 -30.01 17.24 11.10
N PRO A 174 -29.03 17.54 10.23
CA PRO A 174 -28.34 16.53 9.41
C PRO A 174 -27.68 15.46 10.28
N THR A 175 -27.82 14.20 9.88
CA THR A 175 -27.34 13.04 10.66
C THR A 175 -25.84 12.79 10.60
N GLY A 176 -25.10 13.41 9.68
CA GLY A 176 -23.68 13.07 9.47
C GLY A 176 -23.45 11.65 8.94
N ASN A 177 -22.23 11.11 9.09
CA ASN A 177 -21.88 9.76 8.63
C ASN A 177 -22.27 8.67 9.66
N LEU A 178 -23.57 8.42 9.82
CA LEU A 178 -24.10 7.41 10.76
C LEU A 178 -23.79 5.95 10.36
N THR A 179 -23.47 5.67 9.09
CA THR A 179 -23.27 4.29 8.63
C THR A 179 -22.10 3.61 9.37
N LEU A 180 -21.01 4.34 9.63
CA LEU A 180 -19.87 3.82 10.39
C LEU A 180 -20.22 3.58 11.86
N MET A 181 -21.02 4.45 12.47
CA MET A 181 -21.46 4.28 13.86
C MET A 181 -22.42 3.09 14.00
N ALA A 182 -23.38 2.93 13.07
CA ALA A 182 -24.28 1.79 13.06
C ALA A 182 -23.51 0.47 12.96
N LYS A 183 -22.52 0.38 12.05
CA LYS A 183 -21.66 -0.80 11.90
C LYS A 183 -20.86 -1.09 13.17
N ARG A 184 -20.29 -0.07 13.83
CA ARG A 184 -19.57 -0.21 15.11
C ARG A 184 -20.47 -0.63 16.27
N ALA A 185 -21.73 -0.19 16.25
CA ALA A 185 -22.73 -0.54 17.25
C ALA A 185 -23.38 -1.91 16.99
N GLY A 186 -23.00 -2.62 15.93
CA GLY A 186 -23.61 -3.90 15.55
C GLY A 186 -25.05 -3.78 15.02
N VAL A 187 -25.47 -2.57 14.65
CA VAL A 187 -26.84 -2.31 14.16
C VAL A 187 -26.86 -2.44 12.63
N ALA A 188 -27.86 -3.14 12.10
CA ALA A 188 -27.96 -3.49 10.68
C ALA A 188 -28.01 -2.27 9.72
N SER A 189 -28.47 -1.10 10.19
CA SER A 189 -28.51 0.12 9.37
C SER A 189 -28.57 1.41 10.18
N ALA A 190 -28.26 2.53 9.53
CA ALA A 190 -28.41 3.85 10.13
C ALA A 190 -29.87 4.20 10.48
N SER A 191 -30.86 3.69 9.74
CA SER A 191 -32.29 3.90 10.02
C SER A 191 -32.70 3.17 11.30
N ALA A 192 -32.26 1.91 11.49
CA ALA A 192 -32.48 1.19 12.74
C ALA A 192 -31.90 1.96 13.95
N MET A 193 -30.67 2.46 13.82
CA MET A 193 -30.06 3.30 14.87
C MET A 193 -30.84 4.59 15.17
N LEU A 194 -31.51 5.19 14.18
CA LEU A 194 -32.35 6.37 14.35
C LEU A 194 -33.74 6.08 14.92
N LYS A 195 -34.25 4.85 14.75
CA LYS A 195 -35.48 4.40 15.40
C LYS A 195 -35.26 4.27 16.90
N ASP A 196 -34.11 3.73 17.30
CA ASP A 196 -33.73 3.60 18.72
C ASP A 196 -33.33 4.94 19.34
N ASN A 197 -32.63 5.79 18.57
CA ASN A 197 -32.21 7.12 19.02
C ASN A 197 -32.40 8.18 17.91
N PRO A 198 -33.54 8.92 17.90
CA PRO A 198 -33.85 9.87 16.83
C PRO A 198 -32.91 11.09 16.78
N LYS A 199 -32.12 11.31 17.84
CA LYS A 199 -31.14 12.40 17.95
C LYS A 199 -29.70 11.93 17.71
N ALA A 200 -29.46 10.69 17.31
CA ALA A 200 -28.12 10.20 17.01
C ALA A 200 -27.46 11.02 15.88
N LEU A 201 -26.26 11.53 16.14
CA LEU A 201 -25.45 12.28 15.18
C LEU A 201 -24.15 11.52 14.91
N GLY A 202 -23.86 11.32 13.63
CA GLY A 202 -22.59 10.79 13.16
C GLY A 202 -21.49 11.86 13.18
N PRO A 203 -20.22 11.44 13.08
CA PRO A 203 -19.09 12.38 12.98
C PRO A 203 -19.34 13.34 11.83
N GLN A 204 -19.33 14.65 12.11
CA GLN A 204 -19.38 15.66 11.07
C GLN A 204 -17.96 15.88 10.53
N SER A 205 -17.81 15.91 9.22
CA SER A 205 -16.55 16.26 8.56
C SER A 205 -16.15 17.67 9.00
N GLY A 206 -15.10 17.79 9.82
CA GLY A 206 -14.49 19.08 10.18
C GLY A 206 -14.61 19.53 11.64
N LYS A 207 -15.24 18.77 12.56
CA LYS A 207 -15.20 19.07 14.00
C LYS A 207 -15.05 17.81 14.84
N SER A 208 -13.88 17.60 15.44
CA SER A 208 -13.65 16.55 16.43
C SER A 208 -14.34 16.93 17.75
N VAL A 209 -15.56 16.45 17.97
CA VAL A 209 -16.22 16.54 19.29
C VAL A 209 -15.92 15.25 20.05
N VAL A 210 -15.14 15.37 21.13
CA VAL A 210 -14.88 14.29 22.10
C VAL A 210 -16.05 14.27 23.09
N PRO A 211 -16.84 13.19 23.21
CA PRO A 211 -17.85 13.09 24.26
C PRO A 211 -17.20 12.73 25.58
N LYS A 212 -17.50 13.51 26.62
CA LYS A 212 -17.12 13.27 28.02
C LYS A 212 -18.00 12.11 28.54
N LYS A 213 -17.42 10.93 28.77
CA LYS A 213 -18.13 9.77 29.33
C LYS A 213 -18.22 9.93 30.86
N GLN A 214 -19.41 10.24 31.36
CA GLN A 214 -19.71 10.16 32.79
C GLN A 214 -19.82 8.69 33.20
N ALA A 215 -19.12 8.34 34.27
CA ALA A 215 -19.10 7.02 34.86
C ALA A 215 -20.38 6.78 35.67
N GLN A 216 -21.03 5.64 35.43
CA GLN A 216 -22.01 5.10 36.36
C GLN A 216 -21.40 3.89 37.08
N HIS A 217 -21.46 3.97 38.41
CA HIS A 217 -21.10 2.96 39.38
C HIS A 217 -21.83 1.63 39.12
N ARG A 218 -21.13 0.51 39.30
CA ARG A 218 -21.77 -0.78 39.55
C ARG A 218 -21.23 -1.37 40.84
N ALA A 219 -22.09 -1.37 41.86
CA ALA A 219 -21.90 -2.01 43.14
C ALA A 219 -22.19 -3.52 43.04
N SER A 220 -21.70 -4.23 44.06
CA SER A 220 -21.53 -5.67 44.20
C SER A 220 -22.71 -6.43 44.83
N LEU A 221 -22.68 -7.78 44.67
CA LEU A 221 -23.30 -8.89 45.45
C LEU A 221 -24.74 -9.36 45.07
N PRO A 222 -25.18 -10.61 45.43
CA PRO A 222 -24.48 -11.89 45.65
C PRO A 222 -25.18 -13.13 44.98
N SER A 223 -24.56 -14.30 45.19
CA SER A 223 -24.93 -15.69 44.83
C SER A 223 -26.29 -16.22 45.35
N ALA A 224 -27.00 -17.05 44.56
CA ALA A 224 -27.71 -18.28 44.99
C ALA A 224 -28.40 -19.07 43.82
N PHE A 225 -27.94 -20.32 43.58
CA PHE A 225 -28.62 -21.61 43.19
C PHE A 225 -29.70 -21.72 42.07
N PRO A 226 -30.07 -22.95 41.59
CA PRO A 226 -29.38 -24.25 41.49
C PRO A 226 -29.48 -24.94 40.08
N SER A 227 -28.84 -26.11 39.97
CA SER A 227 -28.70 -27.00 38.81
C SER A 227 -29.94 -27.87 38.47
N THR A 228 -30.10 -28.22 37.18
CA THR A 228 -30.78 -29.45 36.71
C THR A 228 -30.28 -29.85 35.28
N ILE A 229 -29.49 -30.93 35.14
CA ILE A 229 -29.79 -32.26 34.49
C ILE A 229 -30.31 -32.13 33.02
N LEU A 230 -29.63 -32.60 31.95
CA LEU A 230 -29.50 -33.98 31.38
C LEU A 230 -28.44 -33.89 30.23
N SER A 231 -27.31 -34.60 30.18
CA SER A 231 -27.01 -36.02 29.95
C SER A 231 -27.43 -36.61 28.59
N SER A 232 -26.43 -36.92 27.74
CA SER A 232 -26.49 -38.02 26.76
C SER A 232 -25.12 -38.72 26.69
N LYS A 233 -25.14 -40.02 27.02
CA LYS A 233 -24.00 -40.93 27.19
C LYS A 233 -23.62 -41.61 25.87
N SER A 234 -22.31 -41.79 25.73
CA SER A 234 -21.64 -42.76 24.86
C SER A 234 -21.84 -44.20 25.34
N ILE A 235 -22.04 -45.14 24.41
CA ILE A 235 -21.95 -46.58 24.66
C ILE A 235 -20.65 -47.09 24.02
N ALA A 236 -19.73 -47.55 24.87
CA ALA A 236 -18.64 -48.44 24.51
C ALA A 236 -18.97 -49.81 25.09
N SER A 237 -18.83 -50.87 24.28
CA SER A 237 -19.03 -52.26 24.71
C SER A 237 -17.70 -53.00 24.62
N THR A 238 -17.31 -53.49 25.79
CA THR A 238 -16.23 -54.42 26.10
C THR A 238 -16.67 -55.84 25.75
N ILE A 239 -15.78 -56.66 25.16
CA ILE A 239 -15.90 -58.13 25.21
C ILE A 239 -14.61 -58.69 25.83
N ALA A 240 -14.83 -59.53 26.83
CA ALA A 240 -13.85 -60.17 27.68
C ALA A 240 -13.39 -61.54 27.12
N SER A 241 -12.22 -61.93 27.62
CA SER A 241 -11.44 -63.14 27.39
C SER A 241 -12.13 -64.45 27.81
N THR A 242 -11.77 -65.56 27.17
CA THR A 242 -11.58 -66.86 27.84
C THR A 242 -10.58 -67.73 27.07
N THR A 243 -9.91 -68.58 27.85
CA THR A 243 -8.64 -69.29 27.67
C THR A 243 -8.78 -70.71 27.10
N SER A 244 -7.77 -71.19 26.35
CA SER A 244 -7.15 -72.53 26.53
C SER A 244 -5.96 -72.75 25.57
N ALA A 245 -4.93 -73.43 26.07
CA ALA A 245 -3.73 -73.94 25.38
C ALA A 245 -3.73 -75.50 25.50
N PRO A 246 -2.69 -76.28 25.12
CA PRO A 246 -1.52 -76.08 24.25
C PRO A 246 -1.26 -77.25 23.24
N SER A 247 -0.37 -77.09 22.25
CA SER A 247 0.59 -78.13 21.81
C SER A 247 1.50 -77.70 20.64
N GLY A 248 2.79 -78.08 20.73
CA GLY A 248 3.65 -78.42 19.59
C GLY A 248 4.53 -77.32 18.96
N PRO A 249 5.88 -77.44 18.99
CA PRO A 249 6.79 -76.47 18.41
C PRO A 249 7.20 -76.84 16.97
N THR A 250 7.16 -75.87 16.06
CA THR A 250 7.83 -75.93 14.75
C THR A 250 8.50 -74.59 14.45
N PRO A 251 9.76 -74.58 13.99
CA PRO A 251 10.50 -73.35 13.75
C PRO A 251 10.11 -72.78 12.38
N VAL A 252 9.42 -71.64 12.37
CA VAL A 252 9.06 -70.93 11.13
C VAL A 252 9.69 -69.54 11.16
N ALA A 253 10.62 -69.38 10.22
CA ALA A 253 11.02 -68.18 9.49
C ALA A 253 10.90 -66.80 10.19
N GLU A 254 12.07 -66.20 10.37
CA GLU A 254 12.31 -64.79 10.69
C GLU A 254 11.54 -63.86 9.73
N GLN A 255 10.40 -63.35 10.20
CA GLN A 255 9.62 -62.34 9.48
C GLN A 255 10.34 -60.99 9.57
N THR A 256 11.04 -60.63 8.50
CA THR A 256 11.50 -59.27 8.27
C THR A 256 10.31 -58.31 8.24
N LYS A 257 10.24 -57.41 9.22
CA LYS A 257 9.25 -56.33 9.29
C LYS A 257 9.22 -55.55 7.96
N PRO A 258 8.04 -55.29 7.37
CA PRO A 258 7.95 -54.51 6.14
C PRO A 258 8.51 -53.10 6.37
N LYS A 259 9.47 -52.70 5.52
CA LYS A 259 10.02 -51.34 5.50
C LYS A 259 8.86 -50.34 5.37
N PRO A 260 8.79 -49.28 6.21
CA PRO A 260 7.74 -48.28 6.10
C PRO A 260 7.74 -47.69 4.69
N ALA A 261 6.58 -47.69 4.04
CA ALA A 261 6.40 -47.08 2.73
C ALA A 261 6.92 -45.65 2.77
N LYS A 262 7.79 -45.29 1.81
CA LYS A 262 8.31 -43.92 1.69
C LYS A 262 7.12 -42.95 1.69
N PRO A 263 7.11 -41.90 2.52
CA PRO A 263 6.02 -40.95 2.57
C PRO A 263 5.79 -40.39 1.16
N ARG A 264 4.55 -40.47 0.67
CA ARG A 264 4.17 -39.86 -0.60
C ARG A 264 4.29 -38.35 -0.44
N TYR A 265 5.25 -37.74 -1.13
CA TYR A 265 5.46 -36.30 -1.18
C TYR A 265 4.15 -35.62 -1.60
N LYS A 266 3.65 -34.67 -0.79
CA LYS A 266 2.56 -33.79 -1.22
C LYS A 266 3.20 -32.67 -2.03
N PRO A 267 2.91 -32.53 -3.35
CA PRO A 267 3.45 -31.43 -4.12
C PRO A 267 3.18 -30.09 -3.42
N LYS A 268 4.20 -29.24 -3.31
CA LYS A 268 4.02 -27.90 -2.73
C LYS A 268 3.17 -27.03 -3.67
N PRO A 269 2.34 -26.12 -3.14
CA PRO A 269 1.53 -25.23 -3.97
C PRO A 269 2.42 -24.29 -4.79
N TYR A 270 2.07 -24.15 -6.06
CA TYR A 270 2.78 -23.32 -7.04
C TYR A 270 2.49 -21.82 -6.81
N PRO A 271 3.48 -20.92 -6.90
CA PRO A 271 3.26 -19.48 -6.73
C PRO A 271 2.45 -18.89 -7.90
N HIS A 272 1.55 -17.95 -7.61
CA HIS A 272 0.75 -17.28 -8.63
C HIS A 272 1.52 -16.11 -9.24
N TRP A 273 1.99 -16.29 -10.48
CA TRP A 273 2.73 -15.27 -11.23
C TRP A 273 1.76 -14.25 -11.84
N ARG A 274 1.68 -13.06 -11.22
CA ARG A 274 0.88 -11.94 -11.70
C ARG A 274 1.73 -11.00 -12.53
N ALA A 275 1.35 -10.76 -13.78
CA ALA A 275 2.03 -9.78 -14.63
C ALA A 275 1.83 -8.37 -14.06
N LEU A 276 2.91 -7.59 -13.96
CA LEU A 276 2.81 -6.18 -13.64
C LEU A 276 2.40 -5.41 -14.90
N HIS A 277 1.50 -4.45 -14.73
CA HIS A 277 1.02 -3.58 -15.81
C HIS A 277 2.06 -2.51 -16.19
N THR A 278 3.26 -2.93 -16.54
CA THR A 278 4.39 -2.09 -16.93
C THR A 278 5.08 -2.67 -18.15
N ARG A 279 5.49 -1.80 -19.07
CA ARG A 279 6.32 -2.15 -20.23
C ARG A 279 7.78 -1.70 -20.03
N LEU A 280 8.16 -1.36 -18.79
CA LEU A 280 9.51 -0.91 -18.52
C LEU A 280 10.50 -2.06 -18.70
N PRO A 281 11.54 -1.89 -19.54
CA PRO A 281 12.65 -2.84 -19.57
C PRO A 281 13.39 -2.82 -18.23
N LEU A 282 14.17 -3.87 -17.96
CA LEU A 282 14.92 -4.00 -16.71
C LEU A 282 15.75 -2.75 -16.40
N ALA A 283 16.59 -2.30 -17.34
CA ALA A 283 17.47 -1.15 -17.14
C ALA A 283 16.71 0.14 -16.75
N SER A 284 15.63 0.48 -17.48
CA SER A 284 14.84 1.67 -17.15
C SER A 284 14.10 1.57 -15.82
N ALA A 285 13.72 0.36 -15.40
CA ALA A 285 13.13 0.15 -14.09
C ALA A 285 14.20 0.23 -12.97
N GLU A 286 15.41 -0.29 -13.21
CA GLU A 286 16.56 -0.17 -12.30
C GLU A 286 16.91 1.30 -12.04
N ASP A 287 16.99 2.14 -13.08
CA ASP A 287 17.24 3.58 -12.91
C ASP A 287 16.17 4.23 -12.02
N ARG A 288 14.89 3.92 -12.25
CA ARG A 288 13.78 4.45 -11.44
C ARG A 288 13.82 3.94 -10.01
N ILE A 289 14.18 2.67 -9.80
CA ILE A 289 14.39 2.10 -8.47
C ILE A 289 15.53 2.86 -7.78
N HIS A 290 16.69 2.99 -8.41
CA HIS A 290 17.83 3.69 -7.84
C HIS A 290 17.52 5.16 -7.50
N ILE A 291 16.79 5.85 -8.37
CA ILE A 291 16.32 7.22 -8.09
C ILE A 291 15.40 7.25 -6.87
N ARG A 292 14.40 6.35 -6.80
CA ARG A 292 13.51 6.23 -5.62
C ARG A 292 14.34 6.00 -4.36
N GLU A 293 15.25 5.04 -4.38
CA GLU A 293 16.02 4.63 -3.21
C GLU A 293 16.97 5.73 -2.72
N PHE A 294 17.64 6.41 -3.65
CA PHE A 294 18.50 7.55 -3.32
C PHE A 294 17.68 8.68 -2.70
N ALA A 295 16.59 9.10 -3.35
CA ALA A 295 15.72 10.16 -2.86
C ALA A 295 15.13 9.83 -1.49
N LEU A 296 14.67 8.59 -1.30
CA LEU A 296 14.06 8.15 -0.04
C LEU A 296 15.08 8.03 1.09
N ARG A 297 16.31 7.61 0.80
CA ARG A 297 17.39 7.53 1.80
C ARG A 297 17.85 8.90 2.27
N PHE A 298 18.17 9.80 1.34
CA PHE A 298 18.78 11.08 1.70
C PHE A 298 17.79 12.18 2.02
N SER A 299 16.48 11.90 1.94
CA SER A 299 15.44 12.79 2.44
C SER A 299 15.09 12.56 3.91
N THR A 300 15.44 11.40 4.49
CA THR A 300 15.20 11.17 5.92
C THR A 300 16.07 12.08 6.76
N THR A 301 15.44 12.75 7.71
CA THR A 301 16.13 13.59 8.68
C THR A 301 17.06 12.76 9.53
N THR A 302 18.35 13.09 9.50
CA THR A 302 19.36 12.58 10.43
C THR A 302 19.68 13.65 11.46
N ARG A 303 20.02 13.24 12.68
CA ARG A 303 20.55 14.15 13.69
C ARG A 303 22.04 14.34 13.44
N ASP A 304 22.48 15.59 13.39
CA ASP A 304 23.90 15.91 13.38
C ASP A 304 24.53 15.68 14.77
N ALA A 305 25.85 15.87 14.86
CA ALA A 305 26.59 15.70 16.12
C ALA A 305 26.11 16.64 17.24
N ASP A 306 25.53 17.79 16.87
CA ASP A 306 24.94 18.77 17.80
C ASP A 306 23.48 18.44 18.16
N GLY A 307 22.92 17.38 17.57
CA GLY A 307 21.57 16.89 17.79
C GLY A 307 20.49 17.62 17.00
N ASN A 308 20.86 18.50 16.07
CA ASN A 308 19.94 19.17 15.17
C ASN A 308 19.51 18.25 14.04
N GLU A 309 18.25 18.39 13.65
CA GLU A 309 17.66 17.66 12.54
C GLU A 309 18.09 18.28 11.19
N ARG A 310 18.94 17.57 10.44
CA ARG A 310 19.35 17.96 9.08
C ARG A 310 18.96 16.86 8.09
N SER A 311 18.34 17.25 6.99
CA SER A 311 18.08 16.37 5.84
C SER A 311 18.94 16.83 4.68
N VAL A 312 19.64 15.89 4.04
CA VAL A 312 20.53 16.18 2.91
C VAL A 312 19.71 16.64 1.70
N LEU A 313 18.67 15.88 1.36
CA LEU A 313 17.74 16.23 0.29
C LEU A 313 16.43 16.76 0.87
N LYS A 314 16.19 18.06 0.67
CA LYS A 314 14.96 18.75 1.09
C LYS A 314 13.78 18.42 0.16
N ILE A 315 13.36 17.16 0.15
CA ILE A 315 12.27 16.66 -0.71
C ILE A 315 10.97 16.57 0.12
N PRO A 316 9.86 17.20 -0.34
CA PRO A 316 8.57 17.06 0.32
C PRO A 316 8.08 15.61 0.34
N ARG A 317 7.45 15.19 1.44
CA ARG A 317 6.91 13.82 1.58
C ARG A 317 5.96 13.39 0.45
N ALA A 318 5.12 14.30 -0.03
CA ALA A 318 4.21 14.01 -1.15
C ALA A 318 4.97 13.61 -2.43
N THR A 319 6.15 14.19 -2.65
CA THR A 319 7.05 13.84 -3.75
C THR A 319 7.62 12.44 -3.58
N LEU A 320 8.03 12.06 -2.36
CA LEU A 320 8.52 10.70 -2.06
C LEU A 320 7.43 9.65 -2.25
N ASP A 321 6.20 9.95 -1.82
CA ASP A 321 5.04 9.06 -2.01
C ASP A 321 4.70 8.82 -3.49
N GLU A 322 5.04 9.74 -4.40
CA GLU A 322 4.90 9.54 -5.84
C GLU A 322 5.94 8.57 -6.42
N LEU A 323 7.17 8.57 -5.87
CA LEU A 323 8.26 7.68 -6.31
C LEU A 323 8.02 6.21 -5.97
N GLU A 324 7.07 5.92 -5.07
CA GLU A 324 6.63 4.55 -4.76
C GLU A 324 6.03 3.81 -5.98
N CYS A 325 5.57 4.55 -6.99
CA CYS A 325 5.02 4.01 -8.22
C CYS A 325 6.09 3.95 -9.32
N VAL A 326 7.02 2.98 -9.27
CA VAL A 326 8.12 2.82 -10.25
C VAL A 326 7.61 2.73 -11.71
N ALA A 327 6.52 2.01 -11.93
CA ALA A 327 5.85 1.90 -13.24
C ALA A 327 5.12 3.17 -13.68
N GLY A 328 5.01 4.18 -12.80
CA GLY A 328 4.22 5.38 -12.97
C GLY A 328 2.75 5.21 -12.62
N LYS A 329 2.07 6.33 -12.38
CA LYS A 329 0.61 6.33 -12.24
C LYS A 329 -0.03 6.22 -13.63
N ARG A 330 -0.31 4.99 -14.09
CA ARG A 330 -1.32 4.81 -15.15
C ARG A 330 -2.57 5.58 -14.71
N GLY A 331 -3.06 6.48 -15.56
CA GLY A 331 -4.09 7.50 -15.32
C GLY A 331 -5.44 6.97 -14.84
N GLY A 332 -5.44 6.21 -13.75
CA GLY A 332 -6.60 5.61 -13.12
C GLY A 332 -7.50 6.69 -12.53
N THR A 333 -8.57 6.95 -13.26
CA THR A 333 -9.88 7.42 -12.81
C THR A 333 -10.13 8.90 -12.50
N ASP A 334 -9.12 9.75 -12.27
CA ASP A 334 -9.39 11.19 -12.04
C ASP A 334 -8.88 12.15 -13.13
N ALA A 335 -7.81 11.80 -13.86
CA ALA A 335 -7.35 12.61 -15.00
C ALA A 335 -8.14 12.34 -16.29
N GLY A 336 -8.74 11.14 -16.44
CA GLY A 336 -9.56 10.75 -17.61
C GLY A 336 -10.90 11.48 -17.73
N LYS A 337 -11.28 12.34 -16.79
CA LYS A 337 -12.55 13.11 -16.85
C LYS A 337 -12.51 14.38 -17.68
N ARG A 338 -11.37 14.73 -18.27
CA ARG A 338 -11.25 15.96 -19.10
C ARG A 338 -10.86 15.72 -20.56
N GLY A 339 -10.58 14.49 -20.97
CA GLY A 339 -10.42 14.13 -22.38
C GLY A 339 -11.71 13.55 -22.94
N ARG A 340 -12.51 14.37 -23.64
CA ARG A 340 -13.46 13.87 -24.65
C ARG A 340 -12.62 13.38 -25.82
N GLY A 341 -12.58 12.09 -26.09
CA GLY A 341 -11.85 11.56 -27.23
C GLY A 341 -12.09 10.07 -27.32
N ASP A 342 -13.11 9.72 -28.08
CA ASP A 342 -13.44 8.37 -28.52
C ASP A 342 -12.28 7.87 -29.39
N ALA A 343 -11.38 7.05 -28.85
CA ALA A 343 -10.48 6.22 -29.62
C ALA A 343 -9.92 5.13 -28.70
N GLU A 344 -10.32 3.90 -28.96
CA GLU A 344 -9.71 2.68 -28.43
C GLU A 344 -8.34 2.43 -29.08
N ASP A 345 -7.50 3.46 -29.12
CA ASP A 345 -6.11 3.29 -29.53
C ASP A 345 -5.40 2.55 -28.38
N GLU A 346 -5.27 1.24 -28.53
CA GLU A 346 -4.29 0.40 -27.83
C GLU A 346 -3.01 1.23 -27.65
N PRO A 347 -2.53 1.43 -26.41
CA PRO A 347 -1.39 2.29 -26.17
C PRO A 347 -0.22 1.76 -26.97
N ASP A 348 0.22 2.56 -27.95
CA ASP A 348 1.24 2.14 -28.93
C ASP A 348 2.48 1.55 -28.23
N GLU A 349 2.97 0.47 -28.81
CA GLU A 349 4.08 -0.34 -28.32
C GLU A 349 5.39 0.45 -28.43
N GLY A 350 5.65 1.30 -27.42
CA GLY A 350 6.83 2.18 -27.39
C GLY A 350 6.58 3.54 -26.75
N ALA A 351 5.35 3.85 -26.32
CA ALA A 351 5.08 5.10 -25.64
C ALA A 351 5.80 5.17 -24.27
N LEU A 352 6.76 6.09 -24.13
CA LEU A 352 7.43 6.39 -22.85
C LEU A 352 6.39 6.96 -21.87
N ALA A 353 5.84 6.10 -20.99
CA ALA A 353 4.83 6.52 -20.04
C ALA A 353 5.41 7.49 -19.00
N PRO A 354 4.73 8.61 -18.69
CA PRO A 354 5.17 9.51 -17.63
C PRO A 354 5.27 8.75 -16.31
N TRP A 355 6.38 8.95 -15.60
CA TRP A 355 6.69 8.20 -14.39
C TRP A 355 6.07 8.88 -13.15
N VAL A 356 6.46 10.13 -12.92
CA VAL A 356 6.01 10.95 -11.79
C VAL A 356 5.46 12.29 -12.30
N SER A 357 4.88 13.11 -11.42
CA SER A 357 4.46 14.46 -11.79
C SER A 357 5.66 15.36 -12.14
N GLU A 358 5.43 16.41 -12.92
CA GLU A 358 6.46 17.41 -13.21
C GLU A 358 6.96 18.10 -11.92
N GLY A 359 6.07 18.29 -10.94
CA GLY A 359 6.42 18.84 -9.63
C GLY A 359 7.35 17.92 -8.83
N CYS A 360 7.20 16.60 -8.98
CA CYS A 360 8.09 15.61 -8.38
C CYS A 360 9.50 15.72 -9.00
N VAL A 361 9.61 15.74 -10.34
CA VAL A 361 10.89 15.93 -11.04
C VAL A 361 11.56 17.25 -10.64
N LYS A 362 10.81 18.36 -10.65
CA LYS A 362 11.32 19.68 -10.23
C LYS A 362 11.88 19.64 -8.81
N SER A 363 11.19 18.98 -7.88
CA SER A 363 11.63 18.85 -6.49
C SER A 363 12.91 18.03 -6.37
N LEU A 364 13.01 16.91 -7.10
CA LEU A 364 14.20 16.06 -7.12
C LEU A 364 15.42 16.82 -7.65
N VAL A 365 15.27 17.45 -8.82
CA VAL A 365 16.36 18.20 -9.45
C VAL A 365 16.81 19.35 -8.57
N LEU A 366 15.89 20.16 -8.03
CA LEU A 366 16.26 21.25 -7.12
C LEU A 366 16.96 20.76 -5.86
N ALA A 367 16.53 19.64 -5.27
CA ALA A 367 17.17 19.09 -4.08
C ALA A 367 18.62 18.64 -4.37
N MET A 368 18.87 18.00 -5.51
CA MET A 368 20.21 17.57 -5.89
C MET A 368 21.11 18.75 -6.26
N LEU A 369 20.62 19.70 -7.06
CA LEU A 369 21.40 20.89 -7.41
C LEU A 369 21.73 21.75 -6.19
N SER A 370 20.81 21.88 -5.22
CA SER A 370 21.10 22.62 -3.99
C SER A 370 22.17 21.94 -3.13
N MET A 371 22.21 20.60 -3.12
CA MET A 371 23.27 19.86 -2.42
C MET A 371 24.63 20.01 -3.13
N LEU A 372 24.66 19.93 -4.47
CA LEU A 372 25.88 20.18 -5.24
C LEU A 372 26.35 21.64 -5.08
N TYR A 373 25.42 22.59 -4.98
CA TYR A 373 25.73 23.99 -4.72
C TYR A 373 26.36 24.18 -3.34
N ASP A 374 25.79 23.55 -2.31
CA ASP A 374 26.34 23.60 -0.96
C ASP A 374 27.78 23.03 -0.95
N GLU A 375 28.06 21.94 -1.68
CA GLU A 375 29.41 21.37 -1.83
C GLU A 375 30.37 22.33 -2.56
N ALA A 376 29.98 22.87 -3.72
CA ALA A 376 30.82 23.80 -4.48
C ALA A 376 31.16 25.07 -3.68
N VAL A 377 30.23 25.54 -2.84
CA VAL A 377 30.47 26.64 -1.91
C VAL A 377 31.46 26.25 -0.80
N GLU A 378 31.36 25.03 -0.27
CA GLU A 378 32.30 24.51 0.74
C GLU A 378 33.71 24.28 0.15
N ASP A 379 33.81 23.91 -1.12
CA ASP A 379 35.07 23.72 -1.87
C ASP A 379 35.67 25.04 -2.41
N GLU A 380 35.01 26.18 -2.19
CA GLU A 380 35.40 27.50 -2.71
C GLU A 380 35.44 27.59 -4.26
N ASP A 381 34.68 26.74 -4.97
CA ASP A 381 34.54 26.77 -6.43
C ASP A 381 33.44 27.74 -6.86
N GLU A 382 33.79 29.04 -6.93
CA GLU A 382 32.84 30.12 -7.26
C GLU A 382 32.25 29.98 -8.68
N GLU A 383 32.97 29.36 -9.63
CA GLU A 383 32.50 29.16 -11.00
C GLU A 383 31.38 28.11 -11.01
N GLU A 384 31.64 26.93 -10.46
CA GLU A 384 30.64 25.85 -10.36
C GLU A 384 29.43 26.28 -9.52
N ALA A 385 29.67 26.92 -8.37
CA ALA A 385 28.59 27.45 -7.51
C ALA A 385 27.72 28.48 -8.24
N GLY A 386 28.34 29.35 -9.05
CA GLY A 386 27.63 30.34 -9.87
C GLY A 386 26.73 29.70 -10.93
N GLU A 387 27.25 28.69 -11.65
CA GLU A 387 26.48 27.94 -12.65
C GLU A 387 25.28 27.21 -12.02
N LEU A 388 25.51 26.55 -10.88
CA LEU A 388 24.47 25.84 -10.13
C LEU A 388 23.38 26.79 -9.62
N ASP A 389 23.74 27.95 -9.06
CA ASP A 389 22.76 28.93 -8.55
C ASP A 389 21.89 29.50 -9.69
N GLU A 390 22.47 29.81 -10.85
CA GLU A 390 21.71 30.25 -12.01
C GLU A 390 20.77 29.16 -12.54
N ALA A 391 21.21 27.90 -12.60
CA ALA A 391 20.34 26.78 -12.95
C ALA A 391 19.19 26.60 -11.94
N ILE A 392 19.48 26.72 -10.63
CA ILE A 392 18.48 26.65 -9.55
C ILE A 392 17.45 27.77 -9.70
N LYS A 393 17.88 29.02 -9.94
CA LYS A 393 16.98 30.17 -10.18
C LYS A 393 16.12 29.96 -11.40
N ALA A 394 16.70 29.50 -12.51
CA ALA A 394 15.98 29.20 -13.75
C ALA A 394 14.88 28.16 -13.52
N ILE A 395 15.20 27.06 -12.82
CA ILE A 395 14.24 26.00 -12.48
C ILE A 395 13.19 26.51 -11.49
N LYS A 396 13.55 27.29 -10.46
CA LYS A 396 12.57 27.87 -9.53
C LYS A 396 11.56 28.74 -10.26
N SER A 397 12.00 29.56 -11.21
CA SER A 397 11.18 30.48 -12.01
C SER A 397 10.23 29.77 -13.01
N SER A 398 10.42 28.46 -13.25
CA SER A 398 9.58 27.71 -14.16
C SER A 398 8.14 27.61 -13.62
N SER A 399 7.20 28.24 -14.33
CA SER A 399 5.76 28.10 -14.10
C SER A 399 5.30 26.65 -14.30
N THR A 400 4.11 26.32 -13.78
CA THR A 400 3.50 24.98 -13.92
C THR A 400 3.22 24.58 -15.37
N THR A 401 3.08 25.54 -16.29
CA THR A 401 2.95 25.29 -17.72
C THR A 401 4.33 25.31 -18.38
N ASN A 402 4.71 24.19 -19.02
CA ASN A 402 6.00 23.98 -19.69
C ASN A 402 7.22 23.98 -18.75
N SER A 403 7.10 23.26 -17.62
CA SER A 403 8.17 23.21 -16.64
C SER A 403 9.32 22.28 -17.06
N LEU A 404 9.02 21.17 -17.77
CA LEU A 404 10.01 20.16 -18.17
C LEU A 404 11.05 20.69 -19.16
N GLN A 405 10.65 21.40 -20.22
CA GLN A 405 11.61 21.96 -21.18
C GLN A 405 12.52 23.01 -20.51
N LYS A 406 11.97 23.81 -19.57
CA LYS A 406 12.76 24.79 -18.81
C LYS A 406 13.76 24.10 -17.89
N ILE A 407 13.37 22.99 -17.26
CA ILE A 407 14.27 22.16 -16.45
C ILE A 407 15.37 21.58 -17.33
N ALA A 408 15.02 20.97 -18.47
CA ALA A 408 15.99 20.41 -19.41
C ALA A 408 17.02 21.44 -19.86
N ARG A 409 16.58 22.64 -20.28
CA ARG A 409 17.47 23.73 -20.69
C ARG A 409 18.41 24.20 -19.58
N ALA A 410 17.90 24.35 -18.36
CA ALA A 410 18.72 24.74 -17.21
C ALA A 410 19.73 23.65 -16.82
N LEU A 411 19.43 22.38 -17.10
CA LEU A 411 20.38 21.28 -16.90
C LEU A 411 21.40 21.20 -18.04
N SER A 412 21.01 21.45 -19.29
CA SER A 412 21.94 21.48 -20.42
C SER A 412 23.01 22.56 -20.29
N SER A 413 22.76 23.67 -19.57
CA SER A 413 23.82 24.64 -19.27
C SER A 413 24.88 24.12 -18.31
N LEU A 414 24.59 23.07 -17.55
CA LEU A 414 25.51 22.43 -16.60
C LEU A 414 26.30 21.26 -17.21
N ASP A 415 26.08 20.95 -18.50
CA ASP A 415 26.69 19.79 -19.15
C ASP A 415 28.23 19.84 -19.16
N ARG A 416 28.80 21.05 -19.24
CA ARG A 416 30.25 21.25 -19.19
C ARG A 416 30.90 20.77 -17.89
N SER A 417 30.18 20.94 -16.78
CA SER A 417 30.70 20.70 -15.43
C SER A 417 30.39 19.28 -14.97
N PHE A 418 29.23 18.73 -15.37
CA PHE A 418 28.76 17.42 -14.87
C PHE A 418 28.67 16.31 -15.91
N GLY A 419 28.84 16.59 -17.21
CA GLY A 419 28.70 15.60 -18.29
C GLY A 419 27.33 14.94 -18.28
N LEU A 420 26.26 15.74 -18.26
CA LEU A 420 24.90 15.23 -18.11
C LEU A 420 24.46 14.56 -19.42
N PRO A 421 23.94 13.31 -19.38
CA PRO A 421 23.45 12.66 -20.58
C PRO A 421 22.27 13.44 -21.14
N GLU A 422 22.08 13.36 -22.46
CA GLU A 422 20.89 13.91 -23.09
C GLU A 422 19.62 13.22 -22.54
N PRO A 423 18.51 13.97 -22.35
CA PRO A 423 17.22 13.36 -22.08
C PRO A 423 16.87 12.31 -23.15
N HIS A 424 16.17 11.23 -22.76
CA HIS A 424 15.72 10.26 -23.75
C HIS A 424 14.87 10.94 -24.85
N PRO A 425 14.91 10.43 -26.09
CA PRO A 425 14.10 10.97 -27.17
C PRO A 425 12.61 10.90 -26.81
N PRO A 426 11.80 11.85 -27.30
CA PRO A 426 10.36 11.82 -27.09
C PRO A 426 9.77 10.54 -27.72
N PRO A 427 8.68 9.98 -27.16
CA PRO A 427 7.98 8.88 -27.79
C PRO A 427 7.64 9.19 -29.26
N ALA A 428 7.71 8.19 -30.15
CA ALA A 428 7.46 8.37 -31.59
C ALA A 428 6.12 9.10 -31.88
N ASN A 429 5.10 8.87 -31.05
CA ASN A 429 3.77 9.46 -31.21
C ASN A 429 3.61 10.85 -30.61
N SER A 430 4.54 11.28 -29.77
CA SER A 430 4.51 12.61 -29.16
C SER A 430 4.68 13.74 -30.18
N ALA A 431 5.25 13.43 -31.35
CA ALA A 431 5.35 14.35 -32.49
C ALA A 431 3.98 14.90 -32.96
N ARG A 432 2.86 14.22 -32.65
CA ARG A 432 1.51 14.74 -32.92
C ARG A 432 1.03 15.74 -31.87
N LEU A 433 1.40 15.58 -30.60
CA LEU A 433 1.07 16.56 -29.55
C LEU A 433 1.97 17.80 -29.63
N ALA A 434 3.25 17.63 -29.97
CA ALA A 434 4.24 18.71 -30.06
C ALA A 434 3.91 19.75 -31.14
N ARG A 435 3.40 19.29 -32.30
CA ARG A 435 3.11 20.13 -33.48
C ARG A 435 2.09 21.25 -33.25
N SER A 436 1.34 21.24 -32.14
CA SER A 436 0.37 22.30 -31.85
C SER A 436 0.95 23.54 -31.15
N THR A 437 2.21 23.53 -30.69
CA THR A 437 2.76 24.68 -29.94
C THR A 437 3.92 25.33 -30.67
N ARG A 438 3.93 26.67 -30.74
CA ARG A 438 5.04 27.45 -31.33
C ARG A 438 6.40 27.17 -30.66
N SER A 439 6.40 26.66 -29.44
CA SER A 439 7.59 26.36 -28.65
C SER A 439 8.36 25.16 -29.19
N ALA A 440 7.66 24.12 -29.67
CA ALA A 440 8.27 22.90 -30.20
C ALA A 440 9.05 23.18 -31.49
N ALA A 441 8.45 23.91 -32.44
CA ALA A 441 9.10 24.29 -33.70
C ALA A 441 10.39 25.10 -33.50
N ALA A 442 10.49 25.86 -32.39
CA ALA A 442 11.70 26.62 -32.07
C ALA A 442 12.81 25.78 -31.43
N ALA A 443 12.48 24.61 -30.84
CA ALA A 443 13.45 23.66 -30.30
C ALA A 443 14.12 22.86 -31.43
N ASP A 444 13.32 22.36 -32.38
CA ASP A 444 13.82 21.65 -33.58
C ASP A 444 14.82 22.49 -34.37
N ALA A 445 14.55 23.80 -34.53
CA ALA A 445 15.44 24.72 -35.24
C ALA A 445 16.81 24.91 -34.55
N ARG A 446 16.93 24.57 -33.26
CA ARG A 446 18.17 24.69 -32.47
C ARG A 446 18.85 23.34 -32.25
N GLY A 447 18.24 22.23 -32.66
CA GLY A 447 18.69 20.90 -32.31
C GLY A 447 18.55 20.58 -30.81
N GLU A 448 17.67 21.28 -30.09
CA GLU A 448 17.39 20.99 -28.67
C GLU A 448 16.43 19.80 -28.56
N VAL A 449 16.76 18.80 -27.73
CA VAL A 449 15.87 17.67 -27.44
C VAL A 449 14.58 18.18 -26.77
N GLU A 450 13.42 17.85 -27.36
CA GLU A 450 12.12 18.18 -26.81
C GLU A 450 11.75 17.22 -25.67
N VAL A 451 11.55 17.76 -24.47
CA VAL A 451 11.16 17.01 -23.27
C VAL A 451 9.66 17.16 -23.03
N VAL A 452 8.90 16.16 -23.47
CA VAL A 452 7.43 16.11 -23.39
C VAL A 452 6.92 15.35 -22.18
N CYS A 453 7.73 14.49 -21.55
CA CYS A 453 7.32 13.71 -20.39
C CYS A 453 8.44 13.51 -19.37
N THR A 454 8.05 13.26 -18.11
CA THR A 454 8.99 13.12 -16.99
C THR A 454 9.94 11.94 -17.12
N ALA A 455 9.54 10.89 -17.84
CA ALA A 455 10.38 9.71 -18.04
C ALA A 455 11.62 9.98 -18.90
N GLN A 456 11.61 11.03 -19.74
CA GLN A 456 12.78 11.40 -20.54
C GLN A 456 13.95 11.92 -19.70
N LEU A 457 13.66 12.46 -18.50
CA LEU A 457 14.67 13.01 -17.60
C LEU A 457 15.28 11.95 -16.66
N VAL A 458 14.88 10.68 -16.75
CA VAL A 458 15.42 9.61 -15.89
C VAL A 458 16.94 9.48 -16.00
N PRO A 459 17.57 9.44 -17.19
CA PRO A 459 19.04 9.38 -17.31
C PRO A 459 19.73 10.60 -16.71
N VAL A 460 19.15 11.79 -16.90
CA VAL A 460 19.70 13.05 -16.36
C VAL A 460 19.67 13.04 -14.84
N ILE A 461 18.57 12.59 -14.23
CA ILE A 461 18.44 12.44 -12.78
C ILE A 461 19.43 11.39 -12.26
N ALA A 462 19.60 10.26 -12.97
CA ALA A 462 20.57 9.23 -12.59
C ALA A 462 22.03 9.75 -12.63
N ALA A 463 22.36 10.60 -13.60
CA ALA A 463 23.67 11.25 -13.67
C ALA A 463 23.86 12.28 -12.54
N LEU A 464 22.85 13.09 -12.22
CA LEU A 464 22.89 13.99 -11.06
C LEU A 464 23.08 13.23 -9.75
N ILE A 465 22.44 12.06 -9.59
CA ILE A 465 22.68 11.18 -8.45
C ILE A 465 24.13 10.70 -8.42
N SER A 466 24.69 10.37 -9.58
CA SER A 466 26.09 9.92 -9.69
C SER A 466 27.07 11.03 -9.29
N ALA A 467 26.80 12.28 -9.70
CA ALA A 467 27.55 13.46 -9.27
C ALA A 467 27.35 13.79 -7.78
N ALA A 468 26.17 13.52 -7.24
CA ALA A 468 25.84 13.73 -5.83
C ALA A 468 26.44 12.71 -4.87
N ILE A 469 26.64 11.46 -5.29
CA ILE A 469 27.19 10.39 -4.44
C ILE A 469 28.53 10.73 -3.77
N PRO A 470 29.53 11.34 -4.45
CA PRO A 470 30.82 11.64 -3.84
C PRO A 470 30.80 12.77 -2.80
N THR A 471 29.75 13.60 -2.76
CA THR A 471 29.70 14.80 -1.90
C THR A 471 29.85 14.47 -0.42
N ASP A 472 30.46 15.39 0.32
CA ASP A 472 30.65 15.29 1.76
C ASP A 472 29.31 15.26 2.50
N GLY A 473 28.30 15.97 2.00
CA GLY A 473 26.93 15.89 2.50
C GLY A 473 26.33 14.46 2.46
N VAL A 474 26.54 13.73 1.37
CA VAL A 474 26.12 12.32 1.26
C VAL A 474 26.94 11.44 2.20
N ARG A 475 28.26 11.62 2.24
CA ARG A 475 29.15 10.84 3.11
C ARG A 475 28.80 10.99 4.60
N ALA A 476 28.61 12.22 5.06
CA ALA A 476 28.21 12.53 6.43
C ALA A 476 26.86 11.89 6.78
N ALA A 477 25.89 11.91 5.86
CA ALA A 477 24.60 11.26 6.09
C ALA A 477 24.68 9.73 6.12
N LEU A 478 25.60 9.12 5.36
CA LEU A 478 25.87 7.69 5.48
C LEU A 478 26.42 7.35 6.87
N GLU A 479 27.43 8.09 7.33
CA GLU A 479 28.06 7.91 8.64
C GLU A 479 27.09 8.12 9.79
N GLY A 480 26.36 9.25 9.79
CA GLY A 480 25.32 9.53 10.77
C GLY A 480 24.20 8.49 10.74
N GLY A 481 23.83 8.02 9.56
CA GLY A 481 22.86 6.94 9.39
C GLY A 481 23.28 5.62 10.03
N PHE A 482 24.56 5.26 9.99
CA PHE A 482 25.06 4.06 10.67
C PHE A 482 24.92 4.15 12.19
N GLU A 483 25.22 5.31 12.78
CA GLU A 483 25.06 5.52 14.23
C GLU A 483 23.57 5.52 14.62
N GLU A 484 22.69 6.18 13.84
CA GLU A 484 21.25 6.12 14.08
C GLU A 484 20.70 4.69 13.98
N ALA A 485 21.12 3.91 12.98
CA ALA A 485 20.74 2.51 12.84
C ALA A 485 21.19 1.68 14.06
N ARG A 486 22.40 1.95 14.56
CA ARG A 486 22.94 1.30 15.76
C ARG A 486 22.10 1.64 16.98
N GLU A 487 21.74 2.91 17.19
CA GLU A 487 20.87 3.33 18.29
C GLU A 487 19.50 2.65 18.23
N VAL A 488 18.87 2.61 17.05
CA VAL A 488 17.58 1.95 16.83
C VAL A 488 17.67 0.45 17.19
N ARG A 489 18.73 -0.23 16.75
CA ARG A 489 18.97 -1.65 17.09
C ARG A 489 19.20 -1.85 18.57
N GLU A 490 19.93 -0.95 19.25
CA GLU A 490 20.13 -1.05 20.70
C GLU A 490 18.83 -0.85 21.48
N ARG A 491 17.94 0.06 21.05
CA ARG A 491 16.59 0.21 21.64
C ARG A 491 15.78 -1.06 21.47
N ALA A 492 15.75 -1.64 20.26
CA ALA A 492 15.04 -2.89 20.01
C ALA A 492 15.58 -4.06 20.85
N LYS A 493 16.91 -4.16 21.00
CA LYS A 493 17.53 -5.15 21.90
C LYS A 493 17.16 -4.91 23.37
N ALA A 494 17.09 -3.66 23.81
CA ALA A 494 16.67 -3.32 25.17
C ALA A 494 15.22 -3.77 25.43
N LEU A 495 14.30 -3.49 24.49
CA LEU A 495 12.93 -3.99 24.51
C LEU A 495 12.89 -5.53 24.60
N GLY A 496 13.68 -6.20 23.76
CA GLY A 496 13.77 -7.66 23.76
C GLY A 496 14.35 -8.25 25.06
N ARG A 497 15.28 -7.56 25.73
CA ARG A 497 15.81 -7.98 27.05
C ARG A 497 14.73 -7.86 28.14
N ALA A 498 14.07 -6.72 28.21
CA ALA A 498 13.01 -6.47 29.19
C ALA A 498 11.81 -7.42 28.99
N GLU A 499 11.45 -7.71 27.74
CA GLU A 499 10.42 -8.70 27.37
C GLU A 499 10.76 -10.11 27.85
N LYS A 500 12.03 -10.55 27.70
CA LYS A 500 12.50 -11.85 28.20
C LYS A 500 12.50 -11.92 29.71
N GLU A 501 12.89 -10.84 30.39
CA GLU A 501 12.85 -10.75 31.84
C GLU A 501 11.42 -10.84 32.37
N ARG A 502 10.49 -10.07 31.80
CA ARG A 502 9.07 -10.14 32.17
C ARG A 502 8.50 -11.55 31.95
N TYR A 503 8.83 -12.21 30.85
CA TYR A 503 8.38 -13.59 30.59
C TYR A 503 8.99 -14.60 31.58
N ARG A 504 10.25 -14.40 32.01
CA ARG A 504 10.88 -15.22 33.06
C ARG A 504 10.15 -15.06 34.40
N GLU A 505 9.84 -13.82 34.80
CA GLU A 505 9.09 -13.53 36.03
C GLU A 505 7.68 -14.12 35.99
N GLU A 506 6.96 -13.98 34.88
CA GLU A 506 5.63 -14.58 34.70
C GLU A 506 5.67 -16.11 34.84
N LYS A 507 6.71 -16.75 34.28
CA LYS A 507 6.92 -18.20 34.39
C LYS A 507 7.30 -18.62 35.82
N GLU A 508 8.05 -17.81 36.55
CA GLU A 508 8.37 -18.04 37.96
C GLU A 508 7.13 -17.88 38.85
N GLN A 509 6.30 -16.88 38.60
CA GLN A 509 5.02 -16.67 39.29
C GLN A 509 4.03 -17.82 39.01
N GLU A 510 3.95 -18.29 37.76
CA GLU A 510 3.12 -19.45 37.40
C GLU A 510 3.56 -20.68 38.20
N LYS A 511 4.87 -20.96 38.26
CA LYS A 511 5.45 -22.05 39.06
C LYS A 511 5.14 -21.89 40.55
N ALA A 512 5.38 -20.72 41.13
CA ALA A 512 5.09 -20.47 42.54
C ALA A 512 3.60 -20.65 42.89
N SER A 513 2.70 -20.35 41.95
CA SER A 513 1.25 -20.57 42.12
C SER A 513 0.82 -22.04 41.96
N THR A 514 1.66 -22.90 41.37
CA THR A 514 1.34 -24.31 41.10
C THR A 514 1.82 -25.29 42.15
N ASP A 515 2.57 -24.86 43.17
CA ASP A 515 3.03 -25.72 44.28
C ASP A 515 1.91 -26.11 45.28
N GLY A 516 0.64 -25.75 45.01
CA GLY A 516 -0.53 -26.29 45.71
C GLY A 516 -1.09 -27.56 45.04
N PRO A 517 -1.78 -28.47 45.78
CA PRO A 517 -2.35 -29.70 45.22
C PRO A 517 -3.29 -29.39 44.04
N ALA A 518 -2.80 -29.67 42.82
CA ALA A 518 -3.41 -29.19 41.60
C ALA A 518 -4.72 -29.96 41.28
N PRO A 519 -5.83 -29.27 40.96
CA PRO A 519 -6.99 -29.92 40.36
C PRO A 519 -6.60 -30.43 38.96
N HIS A 520 -6.67 -31.75 38.78
CA HIS A 520 -6.24 -32.52 37.61
C HIS A 520 -6.92 -32.16 36.25
N SER A 521 -7.73 -31.09 36.16
CA SER A 521 -8.58 -30.81 35.00
C SER A 521 -8.19 -29.62 34.12
N ARG A 522 -7.09 -28.90 34.39
CA ARG A 522 -6.66 -27.81 33.48
C ARG A 522 -6.01 -28.38 32.21
N LEU A 523 -6.82 -28.43 31.15
CA LEU A 523 -6.52 -28.81 29.77
C LEU A 523 -5.13 -28.34 29.28
N ARG A 524 -4.34 -29.29 28.75
CA ARG A 524 -2.98 -29.10 28.19
C ARG A 524 -2.85 -28.02 27.09
N GLY A 525 -3.95 -27.53 26.52
CA GLY A 525 -3.95 -26.56 25.42
C GLY A 525 -3.54 -25.12 25.79
N SER A 526 -3.71 -24.70 27.05
CA SER A 526 -3.52 -23.27 27.44
C SER A 526 -2.05 -22.86 27.64
N LYS A 527 -1.16 -23.81 27.97
CA LYS A 527 0.23 -23.49 28.37
C LYS A 527 1.10 -22.89 27.26
N ASN A 528 0.71 -23.04 26.00
CA ASN A 528 1.48 -22.53 24.86
C ASN A 528 1.13 -21.09 24.47
N ALA A 529 0.00 -20.55 24.94
CA ALA A 529 -0.45 -19.21 24.54
C ALA A 529 0.49 -18.08 25.05
N PRO A 530 0.95 -18.08 26.33
CA PRO A 530 1.88 -17.05 26.81
C PRO A 530 3.23 -17.11 26.10
N LYS A 531 3.74 -18.32 25.83
CA LYS A 531 4.99 -18.52 25.09
C LYS A 531 4.90 -17.97 23.67
N ARG A 532 3.81 -18.25 22.94
CA ARG A 532 3.60 -17.70 21.59
C ARG A 532 3.49 -16.19 21.58
N ALA A 533 2.81 -15.60 22.57
CA ALA A 533 2.70 -14.15 22.71
C ALA A 533 4.07 -13.50 22.97
N HIS A 534 4.90 -14.13 23.81
CA HIS A 534 6.28 -13.69 24.07
C HIS A 534 7.14 -13.73 22.79
N GLU A 535 7.13 -14.86 22.07
CA GLU A 535 7.85 -15.03 20.81
C GLU A 535 7.41 -14.01 19.75
N ALA A 536 6.10 -13.75 19.63
CA ALA A 536 5.55 -12.77 18.70
C ALA A 536 5.97 -11.32 19.03
N ARG A 537 6.10 -10.97 20.31
CA ARG A 537 6.60 -9.64 20.72
C ARG A 537 8.07 -9.45 20.40
N LEU A 538 8.90 -10.46 20.67
CA LEU A 538 10.31 -10.44 20.30
C LEU A 538 10.49 -10.25 18.79
N GLU A 539 9.77 -11.04 17.99
CA GLU A 539 9.75 -10.92 16.54
C GLU A 539 9.28 -9.53 16.09
N SER A 540 8.29 -8.96 16.77
CA SER A 540 7.81 -7.61 16.46
C SER A 540 8.86 -6.53 16.73
N TYR A 541 9.68 -6.64 17.78
CA TYR A 541 10.78 -5.69 18.01
C TYR A 541 11.86 -5.79 16.94
N ASP A 542 12.18 -7.01 16.49
CA ASP A 542 13.13 -7.24 15.40
C ASP A 542 12.59 -6.63 14.09
N HIS A 543 11.32 -6.91 13.73
CA HIS A 543 10.69 -6.32 12.54
C HIS A 543 10.60 -4.79 12.60
N LEU A 544 10.26 -4.23 13.77
CA LEU A 544 10.27 -2.79 13.97
C LEU A 544 11.66 -2.20 13.76
N SER A 545 12.70 -2.84 14.31
CA SER A 545 14.08 -2.41 14.12
C SER A 545 14.47 -2.46 12.65
N THR A 546 14.13 -3.53 11.94
CA THR A 546 14.42 -3.69 10.50
C THR A 546 13.76 -2.58 9.69
N LEU A 547 12.47 -2.31 9.91
CA LEU A 547 11.76 -1.24 9.19
C LEU A 547 12.31 0.16 9.49
N ALA A 548 12.63 0.44 10.75
CA ALA A 548 13.22 1.71 11.14
C ALA A 548 14.65 1.87 10.59
N CYS A 549 15.42 0.79 10.52
CA CYS A 549 16.78 0.79 10.00
C CYS A 549 16.87 0.82 8.47
N ALA A 550 15.79 0.52 7.75
CA ALA A 550 15.78 0.50 6.29
C ALA A 550 16.17 1.84 5.64
N SER A 551 16.16 2.95 6.39
CA SER A 551 16.70 4.25 5.94
C SER A 551 18.21 4.31 5.84
N TYR A 552 18.92 3.40 6.50
CA TYR A 552 20.37 3.45 6.65
C TYR A 552 21.08 2.26 5.99
N GLU A 553 20.32 1.29 5.48
CA GLU A 553 20.89 0.14 4.79
C GLU A 553 21.65 0.59 3.52
N PRO A 554 22.78 -0.07 3.20
CA PRO A 554 23.53 0.23 1.98
C PRO A 554 22.68 0.08 0.72
N ARG A 555 23.15 0.65 -0.40
CA ARG A 555 22.42 0.72 -1.69
C ARG A 555 21.66 -0.58 -1.97
N ILE A 556 20.40 -0.41 -2.36
CA ILE A 556 19.59 -1.54 -2.79
C ILE A 556 20.24 -2.19 -4.01
N ALA A 557 20.28 -3.50 -3.91
CA ALA A 557 20.61 -4.42 -4.99
C ALA A 557 19.43 -5.39 -5.14
N PRO A 558 19.35 -6.11 -6.27
CA PRO A 558 18.48 -7.27 -6.36
C PRO A 558 18.65 -8.19 -5.15
N LEU A 559 17.56 -8.83 -4.70
CA LEU A 559 17.62 -9.90 -3.72
C LEU A 559 18.52 -11.03 -4.18
N GLY A 560 18.52 -11.31 -5.49
CA GLY A 560 19.36 -12.32 -6.13
C GLY A 560 18.83 -12.70 -7.51
N ARG A 561 19.46 -13.72 -8.09
CA ARG A 561 19.03 -14.37 -9.33
C ARG A 561 18.74 -15.83 -9.07
N ASP A 562 17.80 -16.42 -9.81
CA ASP A 562 17.58 -17.86 -9.76
C ASP A 562 18.29 -18.61 -10.88
N SER A 563 18.14 -19.94 -10.91
CA SER A 563 18.76 -20.81 -11.92
C SER A 563 18.24 -20.61 -13.35
N SER A 564 17.20 -19.79 -13.55
CA SER A 564 16.69 -19.40 -14.86
C SER A 564 17.06 -17.96 -15.22
N GLY A 565 17.93 -17.31 -14.44
CA GLY A 565 18.35 -15.93 -14.68
C GLY A 565 17.31 -14.86 -14.30
N ARG A 566 16.20 -15.22 -13.65
CA ARG A 566 15.20 -14.24 -13.20
C ARG A 566 15.79 -13.39 -12.08
N VAL A 567 15.55 -12.09 -12.12
CA VAL A 567 16.09 -11.11 -11.17
C VAL A 567 15.01 -10.69 -10.18
N TYR A 568 15.26 -10.86 -8.89
CA TYR A 568 14.29 -10.63 -7.83
C TYR A 568 14.59 -9.31 -7.12
N TRP A 569 13.55 -8.50 -6.89
CA TRP A 569 13.66 -7.21 -6.22
C TRP A 569 12.65 -7.10 -5.07
N ALA A 570 13.10 -6.56 -3.95
CA ALA A 570 12.26 -6.07 -2.87
C ALA A 570 12.76 -4.68 -2.48
N LEU A 571 11.91 -3.68 -2.68
CA LEU A 571 12.26 -2.29 -2.44
C LEU A 571 12.11 -1.98 -0.95
N THR A 572 12.87 -0.99 -0.47
CA THR A 572 12.76 -0.59 0.94
C THR A 572 11.36 -0.07 1.26
N PRO A 573 10.88 -0.20 2.51
CA PRO A 573 9.59 0.36 2.94
C PRO A 573 9.51 1.87 2.70
N GLY A 574 8.31 2.40 2.48
CA GLY A 574 8.12 3.83 2.23
C GLY A 574 8.32 4.71 3.48
N PRO A 575 8.44 6.04 3.33
CA PRO A 575 8.81 6.95 4.42
C PRO A 575 7.83 6.89 5.60
N ALA A 576 6.54 6.76 5.29
CA ALA A 576 5.49 6.63 6.29
C ALA A 576 5.67 5.41 7.21
N GLU A 577 6.09 4.28 6.65
CA GLU A 577 6.25 3.04 7.40
C GLU A 577 7.46 3.11 8.33
N ARG A 578 8.56 3.68 7.83
CA ARG A 578 9.82 3.82 8.57
C ARG A 578 9.66 4.78 9.75
N GLU A 579 9.08 5.95 9.52
CA GLU A 579 8.77 6.92 10.58
C GLU A 579 7.87 6.30 11.66
N SER A 580 6.79 5.63 11.26
CA SER A 580 5.89 4.96 12.21
C SER A 580 6.54 3.75 12.90
N ALA A 581 7.63 3.18 12.37
CA ALA A 581 8.44 2.18 13.06
C ALA A 581 9.33 2.77 14.12
N ARG A 582 10.02 3.87 13.78
CA ARG A 582 10.83 4.63 14.73
C ARG A 582 9.97 5.19 15.87
N GLU A 583 8.86 5.86 15.57
CA GLU A 583 7.94 6.41 16.58
C GLU A 583 7.41 5.33 17.54
N LEU A 584 7.07 4.14 17.03
CA LEU A 584 6.56 3.05 17.87
C LEU A 584 7.67 2.45 18.74
N LEU A 585 8.88 2.25 18.20
CA LEU A 585 10.03 1.81 19.00
C LEU A 585 10.37 2.79 20.12
N ASP A 586 10.39 4.09 19.80
CA ASP A 586 10.71 5.13 20.78
C ASP A 586 9.63 5.18 21.87
N ALA A 587 8.34 5.11 21.51
CA ALA A 587 7.24 5.06 22.47
C ALA A 587 7.33 3.85 23.41
N LEU A 588 7.61 2.66 22.87
CA LEU A 588 7.78 1.43 23.65
C LEU A 588 9.01 1.51 24.55
N HIS A 589 10.13 2.05 24.05
CA HIS A 589 11.36 2.16 24.81
C HIS A 589 11.20 3.12 25.99
N GLU A 590 10.55 4.27 25.79
CA GLU A 590 10.23 5.20 26.87
C GLU A 590 9.32 4.59 27.94
N ASP A 591 8.38 3.70 27.57
CA ASP A 591 7.54 2.99 28.54
C ASP A 591 8.35 2.07 29.45
N ILE A 592 9.44 1.47 28.95
CA ILE A 592 10.34 0.65 29.80
C ILE A 592 11.15 1.53 30.74
N VAL A 593 11.78 2.59 30.21
CA VAL A 593 12.63 3.49 31.00
C VAL A 593 11.85 4.17 32.13
N THR A 594 10.58 4.52 31.89
CA THR A 594 9.73 5.15 32.91
C THR A 594 9.32 4.19 34.03
N VAL A 595 9.18 2.89 33.75
CA VAL A 595 8.85 1.87 34.78
C VAL A 595 10.04 1.63 35.72
N GLU A 596 11.27 1.64 35.20
CA GLU A 596 12.48 1.43 36.01
C GLU A 596 12.84 2.64 36.90
N GLY A 597 12.61 3.87 36.42
CA GLY A 597 13.00 5.09 37.13
C GLY A 597 11.98 5.62 38.15
N ALA A 598 10.69 5.27 38.02
CA ALA A 598 9.63 5.85 38.83
C ALA A 598 9.39 5.05 40.13
N GLY A 599 10.17 5.35 41.17
CA GLY A 599 9.84 4.93 42.54
C GLY A 599 8.48 5.50 42.98
N LYS A 600 7.40 4.70 42.92
CA LYS A 600 6.03 4.88 43.48
C LYS A 600 5.31 6.24 43.36
N THR A 601 5.89 7.29 42.79
CA THR A 601 5.23 8.59 42.64
C THR A 601 4.30 8.55 41.45
N LYS A 602 3.01 8.81 41.68
CA LYS A 602 1.92 8.77 40.68
C LYS A 602 2.26 9.63 39.45
N ALA A 603 2.75 9.00 38.38
CA ALA A 603 3.05 9.67 37.12
C ALA A 603 1.76 10.26 36.53
N LYS A 604 1.78 11.58 36.32
CA LYS A 604 0.70 12.33 35.67
C LYS A 604 0.65 11.87 34.21
N LYS A 605 -0.38 11.10 33.82
CA LYS A 605 -0.66 10.72 32.43
C LYS A 605 -0.81 11.98 31.58
N THR A 606 0.30 12.49 31.04
CA THR A 606 0.27 13.42 29.93
C THR A 606 -0.35 12.67 28.75
N LYS A 607 -1.27 13.35 28.06
CA LYS A 607 -2.01 12.80 26.92
C LYS A 607 -1.02 12.61 25.77
N ARG A 608 -0.26 11.51 25.78
CA ARG A 608 0.61 11.12 24.67
C ARG A 608 -0.24 11.06 23.41
N GLN A 609 0.23 11.74 22.37
CA GLN A 609 -0.34 11.55 21.04
C GLN A 609 -0.09 10.09 20.68
N GLN A 610 -1.16 9.35 20.39
CA GLN A 610 -0.99 7.99 19.92
C GLN A 610 -0.19 8.02 18.61
N PRO A 611 0.79 7.12 18.43
CA PRO A 611 1.56 7.04 17.21
C PRO A 611 0.61 6.96 16.02
N LYS A 612 0.92 7.68 14.95
CA LYS A 612 0.06 7.68 13.77
C LYS A 612 -0.07 6.24 13.28
N LYS A 613 -1.29 5.75 13.16
CA LYS A 613 -1.53 4.36 12.72
C LYS A 613 -0.95 4.18 11.33
N ARG A 614 -0.04 3.20 11.18
CA ARG A 614 0.31 2.67 9.86
C ARG A 614 -0.97 2.19 9.22
N SER A 615 -1.32 2.77 8.08
CA SER A 615 -2.43 2.28 7.29
C SER A 615 -1.81 1.46 6.17
N PRO A 616 -1.85 0.11 6.22
CA PRO A 616 -1.41 -0.70 5.10
C PRO A 616 -2.20 -0.27 3.84
N PRO A 617 -1.63 -0.43 2.64
CA PRO A 617 -2.34 -0.17 1.41
C PRO A 617 -3.63 -0.97 1.38
N THR A 618 -4.65 -0.41 0.75
CA THR A 618 -5.89 -1.15 0.53
C THR A 618 -5.62 -2.41 -0.28
N GLU A 619 -6.42 -3.45 -0.09
CA GLU A 619 -6.28 -4.72 -0.81
C GLU A 619 -6.19 -4.50 -2.33
N ASN A 620 -7.05 -3.64 -2.89
CA ASN A 620 -7.00 -3.26 -4.31
C ASN A 620 -5.68 -2.60 -4.73
N GLU A 621 -5.05 -1.78 -3.87
CA GLU A 621 -3.74 -1.17 -4.16
C GLU A 621 -2.62 -2.20 -4.15
N ARG A 622 -2.70 -3.19 -3.24
CA ARG A 622 -1.76 -4.33 -3.19
C ARG A 622 -1.95 -5.24 -4.38
N GLU A 623 -3.19 -5.56 -4.74
CA GLU A 623 -3.49 -6.44 -5.86
C GLU A 623 -2.96 -5.90 -7.18
N GLY A 624 -3.11 -4.58 -7.39
CA GLY A 624 -2.55 -3.89 -8.55
C GLY A 624 -1.03 -3.69 -8.51
N LEU A 625 -0.34 -4.07 -7.43
CA LEU A 625 1.11 -3.89 -7.22
C LEU A 625 1.60 -2.50 -7.65
N ARG A 626 0.78 -1.47 -7.39
CA ARG A 626 1.10 -0.09 -7.79
C ARG A 626 2.29 0.46 -7.03
N ARG A 627 2.44 0.03 -5.77
CA ARG A 627 3.55 0.37 -4.88
C ARG A 627 4.47 -0.84 -4.75
N TRP A 628 5.62 -0.79 -5.40
CA TRP A 628 6.52 -1.95 -5.48
C TRP A 628 7.15 -2.30 -4.12
N CYS A 629 7.22 -1.34 -3.18
CA CYS A 629 7.69 -1.56 -1.81
C CYS A 629 6.78 -2.45 -0.93
N TRP A 630 5.61 -2.88 -1.43
CA TRP A 630 4.67 -3.76 -0.74
C TRP A 630 4.64 -5.19 -1.29
N GLY A 631 5.61 -5.55 -2.12
CA GLY A 631 5.72 -6.91 -2.65
C GLY A 631 7.13 -7.26 -3.08
N VAL A 632 7.29 -8.44 -3.65
CA VAL A 632 8.48 -8.84 -4.43
C VAL A 632 8.12 -8.69 -5.90
N VAL A 633 9.00 -8.07 -6.67
CA VAL A 633 8.87 -7.98 -8.14
C VAL A 633 10.00 -8.75 -8.80
N VAL A 634 9.70 -9.43 -9.90
CA VAL A 634 10.62 -10.34 -10.59
C VAL A 634 10.68 -9.99 -12.05
N TRP A 635 11.87 -9.72 -12.57
CA TRP A 635 12.09 -9.57 -14.01
C TRP A 635 12.54 -10.90 -14.62
N GLY A 636 11.89 -11.30 -15.71
CA GLY A 636 12.31 -12.43 -16.53
C GLY A 636 11.14 -13.19 -17.14
N GLU A 637 11.43 -14.38 -17.66
CA GLU A 637 10.42 -15.22 -18.29
C GLU A 637 9.50 -15.88 -17.25
N ARG A 638 8.21 -15.95 -17.58
CA ARG A 638 7.25 -16.77 -16.83
C ARG A 638 7.71 -18.23 -16.91
N PRO A 639 7.61 -19.00 -15.82
CA PRO A 639 7.87 -20.42 -15.94
C PRO A 639 6.93 -21.10 -16.97
N PRO A 640 7.43 -22.10 -17.73
CA PRO A 640 6.66 -22.80 -18.75
C PRO A 640 5.34 -23.36 -18.23
N GLU A 641 4.33 -23.42 -19.09
CA GLU A 641 3.01 -23.92 -18.71
C GLU A 641 3.04 -25.37 -18.20
N ALA A 642 3.90 -26.22 -18.74
CA ALA A 642 4.08 -27.59 -18.24
C ALA A 642 4.46 -27.64 -16.75
N GLU A 643 5.20 -26.64 -16.25
CA GLU A 643 5.56 -26.52 -14.84
C GLU A 643 4.38 -25.99 -13.99
N ARG A 644 3.50 -25.19 -14.61
CA ARG A 644 2.28 -24.66 -13.99
C ARG A 644 1.15 -25.69 -13.95
N ALA A 645 1.04 -26.53 -14.97
CA ALA A 645 0.02 -27.57 -15.16
C ALA A 645 0.16 -28.73 -14.17
N PHE A 646 1.31 -28.83 -13.48
CA PHE A 646 1.45 -29.70 -12.31
C PHE A 646 0.60 -29.27 -11.09
N ARG A 647 -0.32 -28.30 -11.29
CA ARG A 647 -1.45 -27.98 -10.42
C ARG A 647 -2.22 -29.25 -10.02
N PHE A 648 -1.89 -29.74 -8.84
CA PHE A 648 -2.80 -30.26 -7.82
C PHE A 648 -4.23 -30.59 -8.30
N LYS A 649 -4.43 -31.78 -8.88
CA LYS A 649 -5.70 -32.53 -8.75
C LYS A 649 -5.82 -33.05 -7.31
N VAL A 650 -5.82 -32.17 -6.31
CA VAL A 650 -6.31 -32.60 -4.99
C VAL A 650 -7.79 -32.38 -5.00
N PRO A 651 -8.58 -33.40 -4.67
CA PRO A 651 -9.94 -33.18 -4.24
C PRO A 651 -9.84 -32.42 -2.91
N PHE A 652 -9.94 -31.09 -2.96
CA PHE A 652 -10.20 -30.30 -1.77
C PHE A 652 -11.65 -30.61 -1.41
N SER A 653 -11.85 -31.63 -0.58
CA SER A 653 -13.16 -32.00 -0.04
C SER A 653 -13.60 -30.94 0.98
N VAL A 654 -13.91 -29.74 0.51
CA VAL A 654 -14.79 -28.84 1.25
C VAL A 654 -16.19 -29.32 0.91
N GLY A 655 -16.77 -30.07 1.84
CA GLY A 655 -18.21 -30.29 1.82
C GLY A 655 -18.90 -28.95 1.93
N SER A 656 -19.61 -28.57 0.86
CA SER A 656 -20.82 -27.75 0.84
C SER A 656 -20.93 -27.17 -0.58
N ASP A 657 -21.67 -27.87 -1.45
CA ASP A 657 -22.72 -27.42 -2.41
C ASP A 657 -22.76 -25.98 -2.96
N GLY A 658 -21.65 -25.25 -2.93
CA GLY A 658 -21.48 -23.99 -3.64
C GLY A 658 -20.93 -24.26 -5.02
N GLU A 659 -21.75 -24.05 -6.06
CA GLU A 659 -21.28 -23.86 -7.44
C GLU A 659 -20.13 -22.85 -7.41
N VAL A 660 -18.91 -23.35 -7.62
CA VAL A 660 -17.75 -22.49 -7.83
C VAL A 660 -17.96 -21.95 -9.24
N GLU A 661 -18.48 -20.73 -9.33
CA GLU A 661 -18.47 -19.98 -10.59
C GLU A 661 -17.04 -20.04 -11.11
N ASP A 662 -16.87 -20.73 -12.25
CA ASP A 662 -15.63 -20.76 -13.01
C ASP A 662 -15.22 -19.31 -13.21
N ALA A 663 -14.23 -18.86 -12.43
CA ALA A 663 -13.65 -17.56 -12.62
C ALA A 663 -13.04 -17.58 -14.01
N ASP A 664 -13.74 -16.95 -14.96
CA ASP A 664 -13.30 -16.64 -16.31
C ASP A 664 -11.90 -16.00 -16.22
N ASP A 665 -10.86 -16.84 -16.19
CA ASP A 665 -9.47 -16.49 -16.45
C ASP A 665 -9.33 -16.33 -17.98
N SER A 666 -10.22 -15.50 -18.54
CA SER A 666 -10.27 -15.03 -19.92
C SER A 666 -9.28 -13.88 -20.09
N ASP A 667 -8.05 -14.05 -19.58
CA ASP A 667 -6.92 -13.32 -20.15
C ASP A 667 -6.67 -14.01 -21.50
N SER A 668 -7.15 -13.36 -22.57
CA SER A 668 -6.93 -13.81 -23.94
C SER A 668 -5.45 -14.12 -24.13
N GLU A 669 -5.19 -15.37 -24.55
CA GLU A 669 -3.87 -15.88 -24.90
C GLU A 669 -3.36 -15.23 -26.19
N ASP A 670 -3.29 -13.90 -26.23
CA ASP A 670 -2.66 -13.16 -27.30
C ASP A 670 -1.16 -13.42 -27.21
N GLU A 671 -0.76 -14.54 -27.82
CA GLU A 671 0.27 -14.78 -28.85
C GLU A 671 1.63 -14.05 -28.79
N ASP A 672 1.90 -13.22 -27.80
CA ASP A 672 3.23 -12.66 -27.58
C ASP A 672 4.06 -13.68 -26.79
N GLY A 673 5.06 -14.27 -27.45
CA GLY A 673 5.90 -15.38 -27.00
C GLY A 673 6.62 -15.19 -25.64
N PRO A 674 7.71 -15.93 -25.36
CA PRO A 674 8.41 -15.89 -24.07
C PRO A 674 9.18 -14.57 -23.85
N ALA A 675 8.49 -13.43 -23.89
CA ALA A 675 9.06 -12.12 -23.64
C ALA A 675 9.30 -11.93 -22.14
N GLN A 676 10.54 -11.55 -21.81
CA GLN A 676 10.91 -11.10 -20.47
C GLN A 676 10.01 -9.93 -20.05
N ARG A 677 9.37 -10.06 -18.89
CA ARG A 677 8.51 -9.00 -18.34
C ARG A 677 8.59 -8.98 -16.81
N TRP A 678 7.95 -7.98 -16.22
CA TRP A 678 7.83 -7.86 -14.77
C TRP A 678 6.66 -8.69 -14.23
N TRP A 679 6.94 -9.45 -13.18
CA TRP A 679 5.97 -10.19 -12.39
C TRP A 679 5.99 -9.66 -10.96
N GLY A 680 4.91 -9.82 -10.20
CA GLY A 680 4.95 -9.43 -8.80
C GLY A 680 4.06 -10.24 -7.86
N PHE A 681 4.44 -10.18 -6.59
CA PHE A 681 3.91 -10.99 -5.50
C PHE A 681 3.67 -10.07 -4.30
N ALA A 682 2.40 -9.75 -4.02
CA ALA A 682 2.00 -8.83 -2.94
C ALA A 682 1.63 -9.53 -1.62
N GLU A 683 1.44 -10.85 -1.65
CA GLU A 683 0.98 -11.62 -0.50
C GLU A 683 2.14 -12.44 0.09
N SER A 684 2.30 -12.38 1.42
CA SER A 684 3.38 -13.09 2.13
C SER A 684 3.42 -14.59 1.82
N GLN A 685 2.25 -15.24 1.75
CA GLN A 685 2.15 -16.66 1.45
C GLN A 685 2.58 -17.00 0.01
N GLU A 686 2.35 -16.11 -0.95
CA GLU A 686 2.80 -16.30 -2.33
C GLU A 686 4.32 -16.16 -2.44
N ILE A 687 4.94 -15.28 -1.64
CA ILE A 687 6.39 -15.12 -1.58
C ILE A 687 7.05 -16.36 -0.96
N GLU A 688 6.47 -16.98 0.08
CA GLU A 688 6.96 -18.26 0.63
C GLU A 688 6.86 -19.41 -0.40
N ARG A 689 5.78 -19.43 -1.20
CA ARG A 689 5.64 -20.37 -2.32
C ARG A 689 6.69 -20.11 -3.39
N LEU A 690 6.98 -18.84 -3.68
CA LEU A 690 8.02 -18.43 -4.62
C LEU A 690 9.41 -18.87 -4.16
N ALA A 691 9.74 -18.69 -2.88
CA ALA A 691 10.99 -19.17 -2.28
C ALA A 691 11.11 -20.70 -2.40
N SER A 692 10.04 -21.43 -2.06
CA SER A 692 9.99 -22.89 -2.25
C SER A 692 10.15 -23.31 -3.71
N TYR A 693 9.53 -22.59 -4.64
CA TYR A 693 9.63 -22.84 -6.08
C TYR A 693 11.07 -22.66 -6.58
N VAL A 694 11.72 -21.55 -6.22
CA VAL A 694 13.12 -21.26 -6.58
C VAL A 694 14.06 -22.38 -6.12
N LEU A 695 13.87 -22.87 -4.89
CA LEU A 695 14.66 -23.96 -4.34
C LEU A 695 14.49 -25.28 -5.10
N VAL A 696 13.24 -25.65 -5.42
CA VAL A 696 12.91 -26.86 -6.18
C VAL A 696 13.45 -26.76 -7.61
N LYS A 697 13.32 -25.59 -8.25
CA LYS A 697 13.78 -25.36 -9.62
C LYS A 697 15.30 -25.49 -9.77
N ALA A 698 16.05 -25.12 -8.73
CA ALA A 698 17.49 -25.29 -8.68
C ALA A 698 17.95 -26.71 -8.34
N GLY A 699 17.03 -27.66 -8.14
CA GLY A 699 17.37 -29.04 -7.75
C GLY A 699 17.89 -29.17 -6.31
N LEU A 700 17.75 -28.13 -5.49
CA LEU A 700 18.20 -28.10 -4.10
C LEU A 700 17.09 -28.62 -3.18
N HIS A 701 16.61 -29.84 -3.42
CA HIS A 701 15.54 -30.40 -2.62
C HIS A 701 16.00 -30.56 -1.16
N LEU A 702 15.20 -30.05 -0.22
CA LEU A 702 15.37 -30.33 1.21
C LEU A 702 15.15 -31.83 1.40
N GLU A 703 16.20 -32.62 1.58
CA GLU A 703 16.02 -33.99 2.05
C GLU A 703 15.28 -33.92 3.40
N GLU A 704 14.04 -34.44 3.45
CA GLU A 704 13.09 -34.25 4.56
C GLU A 704 13.62 -34.71 5.94
N GLY A 705 14.79 -35.36 5.99
CA GLY A 705 15.50 -35.75 7.21
C GLY A 705 16.38 -34.68 7.87
N GLN A 706 16.64 -33.53 7.23
CA GLN A 706 17.56 -32.49 7.76
C GLN A 706 16.86 -31.24 8.32
N SER A 707 15.53 -31.15 8.24
CA SER A 707 14.75 -29.93 8.60
C SER A 707 14.91 -29.47 10.07
N SER A 708 15.30 -30.35 10.99
CA SER A 708 15.59 -30.00 12.38
C SER A 708 16.99 -29.42 12.59
N ILE A 709 17.96 -29.71 11.70
CA ILE A 709 19.34 -29.23 11.77
C ILE A 709 19.49 -27.88 11.05
N GLU A 710 18.71 -27.65 9.98
CA GLU A 710 18.76 -26.38 9.24
C GLU A 710 18.05 -25.22 9.94
N LYS A 711 17.00 -25.47 10.74
CA LYS A 711 16.39 -24.42 11.58
C LYS A 711 17.38 -23.84 12.60
N SER A 712 18.34 -24.64 13.08
CA SER A 712 19.44 -24.13 13.91
C SER A 712 20.49 -23.35 13.11
N PHE A 713 20.71 -23.66 11.84
CA PHE A 713 21.63 -22.93 10.96
C PHE A 713 21.08 -21.58 10.50
N ALA A 714 19.77 -21.48 10.20
CA ALA A 714 19.13 -20.21 9.82
C ALA A 714 19.20 -19.16 10.95
N VAL A 715 18.97 -19.58 12.21
CA VAL A 715 19.08 -18.69 13.38
C VAL A 715 20.54 -18.28 13.67
N ALA A 716 21.51 -19.15 13.36
CA ALA A 716 22.93 -18.83 13.48
C ALA A 716 23.42 -17.90 12.37
N SER A 717 22.94 -18.08 11.13
CA SER A 717 23.29 -17.28 9.95
C SER A 717 22.72 -15.85 10.05
N ALA A 718 21.49 -15.68 10.52
CA ALA A 718 20.90 -14.36 10.78
C ALA A 718 21.71 -13.54 11.81
N LYS A 719 22.30 -14.20 12.82
CA LYS A 719 23.21 -13.55 13.78
C LYS A 719 24.60 -13.25 13.18
N ALA A 720 25.06 -14.08 12.24
CA ALA A 720 26.35 -13.90 11.58
C ALA A 720 26.32 -12.79 10.51
N ASN A 721 25.22 -12.62 9.77
CA ASN A 721 25.09 -11.56 8.75
C ASN A 721 25.01 -10.15 9.35
N VAL A 722 24.40 -9.99 10.53
CA VAL A 722 24.43 -8.72 11.28
C VAL A 722 25.85 -8.38 11.75
N ALA A 723 26.68 -9.39 12.07
CA ALA A 723 28.08 -9.19 12.44
C ALA A 723 29.00 -8.97 11.22
N ALA A 724 28.75 -9.67 10.10
CA ALA A 724 29.54 -9.59 8.88
C ALA A 724 29.37 -8.25 8.15
N GLN A 725 28.15 -7.69 8.09
CA GLN A 725 27.94 -6.33 7.58
C GLN A 725 28.65 -5.26 8.43
N THR A 726 28.95 -5.54 9.70
CA THR A 726 29.70 -4.63 10.57
C THR A 726 31.23 -4.78 10.40
N GLN A 727 31.74 -5.94 9.99
CA GLN A 727 33.18 -6.18 9.85
C GLN A 727 33.78 -5.83 8.48
N VAL A 728 32.99 -5.89 7.39
CA VAL A 728 33.51 -5.65 6.02
C VAL A 728 34.01 -4.21 5.80
N ASN A 729 33.56 -3.22 6.59
CA ASN A 729 33.99 -1.82 6.42
C ASN A 729 35.15 -1.37 7.32
N SER A 730 35.72 -2.25 8.16
CA SER A 730 36.82 -1.89 9.09
C SER A 730 38.24 -2.20 8.56
N LYS A 731 38.37 -2.72 7.33
CA LYS A 731 39.66 -3.19 6.77
C LYS A 731 40.14 -2.47 5.52
N VAL A 732 39.56 -1.32 5.18
CA VAL A 732 40.09 -0.41 4.15
C VAL A 732 40.91 0.69 4.83
N ASN A 733 42.07 0.31 5.36
CA ASN A 733 43.20 1.24 5.45
C ASN A 733 44.51 0.47 5.73
N GLY A 734 45.43 0.56 4.77
CA GLY A 734 46.86 0.32 5.00
C GLY A 734 47.42 -1.06 4.64
N LYS A 735 47.54 -1.37 3.33
CA LYS A 735 48.74 -2.09 2.84
C LYS A 735 48.92 -1.93 1.32
N LYS A 736 49.84 -1.03 0.92
CA LYS A 736 50.42 -0.98 -0.44
C LYS A 736 51.36 -2.18 -0.60
N GLU A 737 50.92 -3.23 -1.29
CA GLU A 737 51.83 -4.25 -1.84
C GLU A 737 52.14 -3.96 -3.31
N LYS A 738 53.43 -3.82 -3.60
CA LYS A 738 53.98 -3.64 -4.95
C LYS A 738 53.87 -4.96 -5.72
N ILE A 739 52.95 -5.03 -6.68
CA ILE A 739 52.93 -6.11 -7.68
C ILE A 739 53.84 -5.72 -8.84
N LYS A 740 54.90 -6.51 -9.04
CA LYS A 740 55.91 -6.36 -10.08
C LYS A 740 55.45 -7.17 -11.30
N THR A 741 54.94 -6.50 -12.33
CA THR A 741 54.56 -7.13 -13.60
C THR A 741 55.80 -7.35 -14.48
N LYS A 742 56.03 -8.59 -14.89
CA LYS A 742 57.08 -8.98 -15.84
C LYS A 742 56.39 -9.46 -17.12
N GLY A 743 56.44 -8.63 -18.16
CA GLY A 743 55.85 -8.92 -19.46
C GLY A 743 56.66 -9.95 -20.24
N LYS A 744 55.95 -10.91 -20.84
CA LYS A 744 56.42 -11.70 -21.99
C LYS A 744 55.27 -11.75 -22.98
N GLY A 745 55.41 -11.01 -24.07
CA GLY A 745 54.50 -11.02 -25.20
C GLY A 745 54.59 -12.35 -25.95
N LYS A 746 53.42 -12.85 -26.34
CA LYS A 746 53.30 -13.88 -27.37
C LYS A 746 52.03 -13.58 -28.15
N ASP A 747 52.24 -13.09 -29.36
CA ASP A 747 51.20 -12.77 -30.32
C ASP A 747 50.56 -14.07 -30.81
N ASN A 748 49.27 -14.22 -30.57
CA ASN A 748 48.45 -15.26 -31.19
C ASN A 748 47.21 -14.57 -31.76
N ASN A 749 47.24 -14.34 -33.09
CA ASN A 749 46.05 -14.14 -33.90
C ASN A 749 45.27 -15.46 -33.94
N GLY A 750 44.08 -15.49 -33.37
CA GLY A 750 43.15 -16.59 -33.47
C GLY A 750 41.72 -16.06 -33.33
N ASP A 751 40.91 -16.30 -34.37
CA ASP A 751 39.52 -15.87 -34.51
C ASP A 751 38.71 -16.09 -33.23
N GLY A 752 38.25 -14.98 -32.64
CA GLY A 752 37.49 -14.95 -31.41
C GLY A 752 36.03 -15.32 -31.63
N ILE A 753 35.68 -16.57 -31.37
CA ILE A 753 34.30 -16.94 -31.03
C ILE A 753 34.02 -16.31 -29.67
N GLU A 754 33.26 -15.20 -29.66
CA GLU A 754 32.68 -14.63 -28.44
C GLU A 754 31.76 -15.67 -27.79
N GLN A 755 32.32 -16.53 -26.93
CA GLN A 755 31.53 -17.30 -25.98
C GLN A 755 30.93 -16.29 -25.02
N SER A 756 29.63 -16.00 -25.19
CA SER A 756 28.86 -15.25 -24.20
C SER A 756 29.06 -15.94 -22.85
N ASN A 757 29.77 -15.25 -21.96
CA ASN A 757 30.12 -15.77 -20.65
C ASN A 757 28.87 -15.68 -19.77
N GLU A 758 27.93 -16.59 -20.03
CA GLU A 758 26.64 -16.63 -19.37
C GLU A 758 26.89 -16.87 -17.88
N VAL A 759 26.59 -15.86 -17.06
CA VAL A 759 26.87 -15.86 -15.62
C VAL A 759 26.04 -16.96 -14.97
N ARG A 760 26.66 -18.10 -14.71
CA ARG A 760 26.01 -19.24 -14.04
C ARG A 760 25.79 -18.93 -12.57
N VAL A 761 24.52 -18.87 -12.17
CA VAL A 761 24.12 -18.71 -10.77
C VAL A 761 24.48 -19.98 -9.98
N THR A 762 25.20 -19.80 -8.89
CA THR A 762 25.65 -20.88 -8.00
C THR A 762 24.53 -21.33 -7.06
N SER A 763 24.60 -22.57 -6.57
CA SER A 763 23.65 -23.07 -5.57
C SER A 763 23.65 -22.26 -4.27
N ALA A 764 24.78 -21.63 -3.93
CA ALA A 764 24.89 -20.77 -2.75
C ALA A 764 24.07 -19.48 -2.92
N GLU A 765 24.18 -18.82 -4.08
CA GLU A 765 23.38 -17.63 -4.41
C GLU A 765 21.88 -17.94 -4.42
N VAL A 766 21.47 -19.11 -4.92
CA VAL A 766 20.06 -19.53 -4.86
C VAL A 766 19.58 -19.69 -3.42
N ARG A 767 20.38 -20.32 -2.54
CA ARG A 767 20.00 -20.46 -1.12
C ARG A 767 19.91 -19.11 -0.42
N GLU A 768 20.81 -18.18 -0.74
CA GLU A 768 20.76 -16.81 -0.22
C GLU A 768 19.51 -16.06 -0.70
N LEU A 769 19.15 -16.19 -1.98
CA LEU A 769 17.90 -15.64 -2.51
C LEU A 769 16.68 -16.19 -1.78
N VAL A 770 16.61 -17.52 -1.58
CA VAL A 770 15.50 -18.17 -0.85
C VAL A 770 15.40 -17.65 0.59
N GLN A 771 16.54 -17.53 1.29
CA GLN A 771 16.58 -16.97 2.65
C GLN A 771 16.03 -15.54 2.67
N ARG A 772 16.47 -14.68 1.75
CA ARG A 772 16.01 -13.28 1.68
C ARG A 772 14.52 -13.17 1.33
N LEU A 773 13.99 -14.07 0.48
CA LEU A 773 12.56 -14.13 0.17
C LEU A 773 11.73 -14.52 1.40
N ASP A 774 12.17 -15.50 2.18
CA ASP A 774 11.50 -15.93 3.41
C ASP A 774 11.54 -14.83 4.50
N GLU A 775 12.69 -14.16 4.67
CA GLU A 775 12.83 -13.01 5.57
C GLU A 775 11.88 -11.88 5.17
N TYR A 776 11.81 -11.55 3.88
CA TYR A 776 10.89 -10.53 3.38
C TYR A 776 9.42 -10.95 3.51
N ALA A 777 9.08 -12.22 3.29
CA ALA A 777 7.72 -12.73 3.47
C ALA A 777 7.26 -12.62 4.93
N SER A 778 8.14 -12.94 5.89
CA SER A 778 7.86 -12.78 7.32
C SER A 778 7.65 -11.31 7.68
N LEU A 779 8.54 -10.43 7.19
CA LEU A 779 8.43 -8.99 7.41
C LEU A 779 7.13 -8.44 6.81
N LEU A 780 6.76 -8.85 5.59
CA LEU A 780 5.53 -8.41 4.94
C LEU A 780 4.29 -8.89 5.69
N ARG A 781 4.26 -10.16 6.14
CA ARG A 781 3.18 -10.69 6.98
C ARG A 781 2.99 -9.82 8.22
N TRP A 782 4.07 -9.43 8.88
CA TRP A 782 4.02 -8.54 10.03
C TRP A 782 3.54 -7.13 9.67
N ARG A 783 4.03 -6.55 8.56
CA ARG A 783 3.61 -5.23 8.05
C ARG A 783 2.11 -5.15 7.75
N LEU A 784 1.50 -6.27 7.36
CA LEU A 784 0.09 -6.35 7.00
C LEU A 784 -0.86 -6.46 8.21
N LYS A 785 -0.36 -6.81 9.41
CA LYS A 785 -1.18 -6.88 10.61
C LYS A 785 -1.58 -5.50 11.10
N GLU A 786 -2.79 -5.38 11.63
CA GLU A 786 -3.22 -4.11 12.24
C GLU A 786 -2.51 -3.90 13.59
N PRO A 787 -2.09 -2.65 13.91
CA PRO A 787 -1.54 -2.33 15.22
C PRO A 787 -2.54 -2.71 16.33
N GLY A 788 -2.13 -3.65 17.20
CA GLY A 788 -2.90 -4.14 18.33
C GLY A 788 -3.32 -5.61 18.26
N GLU A 789 -3.21 -6.28 17.11
CA GLU A 789 -3.51 -7.73 17.02
C GLU A 789 -2.49 -8.58 17.79
N ASP A 790 -1.22 -8.15 17.82
CA ASP A 790 -0.14 -8.86 18.51
C ASP A 790 0.01 -8.43 19.99
N GLY A 791 -0.89 -7.56 20.49
CA GLY A 791 -0.89 -7.06 21.87
C GLY A 791 0.15 -5.97 22.17
N LEU A 792 0.70 -5.32 21.13
CA LEU A 792 1.55 -4.13 21.21
C LEU A 792 0.76 -2.82 21.12
#